data_AF-A0A3P8SB85-F1
#
_entry.id   AF-A0A3P8SB85-F1
#
_cell.length_a   1.000
_cell.length_b   1.000
_cell.length_c   1.000
_cell.angle_alpha   90.00
_cell.angle_beta   90.00
_cell.angle_gamma   90.00
#
_symmetry.space_group_name_H-M   'P 1'
#
loop_
_entity.id
_entity.type
_entity.pdbx_description
1 polymer ?
#
loop_
_entity_poly.entity_id
_entity_poly.type
_entity_poly.pdbx_seq_one_letter_code
_entity_poly.pdbx_strand_id
1 'polypeptide(L)'
;MDYLLGIVVLLCGAVQPGRGVEPKHNVPRLKLSYKEMLDTSNLITFNGLANSSSYDAFLLDEERGRLLVGAEDHIFSFDLVNINRDHKMIAWAATPSKRDECKWAGKDLGKECSNFIRVLQPYNQTHLYICGTGAFHPICAYLEMGKRAEDNIFRLASHFENGRGKSPYDPKMLSASLLIDGELYSGTSADFMGRDFAIFRTLGDHHPIRTEQHDSRWLNDPRFIGVHLIPESDNPEDDKIFLFFKENAMDGEHTGKATIARIGQLCKNDMGGHRSLVNKWTTFLKARLMCSVPGVNGIDTHFDELQDVFLMSSKDPKNPVIYAVFTTSSNIFKGSAVCMYNMADIRRVFLGPYAHRDGPNYQWVPFQGRVPYPRPGTCPSKTFGGFDSTKDLPDDVITFARGHPAMYNPVHPIGGRPIMVRTDVDYQFSQLVVDRVEAEDGQYDVMFIGTDVGTVLKVVTIPRESWHDLEEVVLEEMTVFREPTPITAMELSTKQQQLYLGSALGVSQMSLHRCEVYGKACAECCLARDPYCAWDGAECSRYFPTAKRRTRRQDIRNGDPLSQCSDLQHHDDVDGLGGSVEDRSVFGVENSSMFLECSPKSQRALIYWQLQKPNDDRKQEIKLDDRVLCTDQGLLIRSLAQSDTGIYHCQAVEHGFIQPLLRLNLQVIPTQRLGDILPGLPGAGGGVGHSAKHRVWYRDFLSLLDHPELNSVEEFCDRVWKKERKQKRVKTPNGNSQGKPDATGSSNPVIRPKASAPNAQKQQASPPQSRPWLQAGDPTAEEPAQSQNTQKAQSNLGILSSQAPKNNQKTQNGQKGQGGLAGSQVAGGSRASSQHANKWRRMQENKKGRNRRTHELQRPPRSV
;
A
#
# COMPACT_ATOMS: atom_id res chain seq x y z
N MET A 1 47.50 14.00 -48.02
CA MET A 1 46.95 14.18 -46.66
C MET A 1 46.29 12.90 -46.14
N ASP A 2 46.72 11.72 -46.59
CA ASP A 2 45.78 10.59 -46.78
C ASP A 2 45.96 9.46 -45.76
N TYR A 3 46.99 9.55 -44.91
CA TYR A 3 47.24 8.62 -43.80
C TYR A 3 46.34 8.85 -42.57
N LEU A 4 45.61 9.98 -42.49
CA LEU A 4 44.74 10.29 -41.36
C LEU A 4 43.31 9.74 -41.49
N LEU A 5 42.80 9.53 -42.72
CA LEU A 5 41.44 9.01 -42.93
C LEU A 5 41.32 7.52 -42.56
N GLY A 6 42.36 6.72 -42.83
CA GLY A 6 42.32 5.27 -42.60
C GLY A 6 42.22 4.84 -41.13
N ILE A 7 42.70 5.67 -40.20
CA ILE A 7 42.69 5.37 -38.76
C ILE A 7 41.32 5.66 -38.13
N VAL A 8 40.60 6.68 -38.62
CA VAL A 8 39.27 7.05 -38.07
C VAL A 8 38.22 5.97 -38.36
N VAL A 9 38.24 5.37 -39.56
CA VAL A 9 37.26 4.35 -39.96
C VAL A 9 37.41 3.04 -39.18
N LEU A 10 38.64 2.68 -38.78
CA LEU A 10 38.91 1.47 -37.98
C LEU A 10 38.52 1.59 -36.50
N LEU A 11 38.32 2.80 -35.97
CA LEU A 11 37.91 3.03 -34.57
C LEU A 11 36.39 3.13 -34.37
N CYS A 12 35.59 3.16 -35.45
CA CYS A 12 34.12 3.12 -35.38
C CYS A 12 33.53 1.72 -35.67
N GLY A 13 34.38 0.69 -35.84
CA GLY A 13 33.98 -0.65 -36.29
C GLY A 13 33.74 -1.69 -35.19
N ALA A 14 33.86 -1.33 -33.91
CA ALA A 14 33.72 -2.26 -32.79
C ALA A 14 32.75 -1.72 -31.72
N VAL A 15 31.98 -2.62 -31.12
CA VAL A 15 30.95 -2.35 -30.11
C VAL A 15 29.85 -1.39 -30.59
N GLN A 16 29.02 -1.87 -31.52
CA GLN A 16 27.58 -1.65 -31.32
C GLN A 16 27.13 -2.61 -30.20
N PRO A 17 26.59 -2.13 -29.07
CA PRO A 17 25.75 -2.97 -28.23
C PRO A 17 24.56 -3.43 -29.09
N GLY A 18 24.20 -4.72 -28.99
CA GLY A 18 22.97 -5.22 -29.61
C GLY A 18 21.76 -4.40 -29.12
N ARG A 19 20.74 -4.26 -29.98
CA ARG A 19 19.48 -3.50 -29.74
C ARG A 19 19.14 -3.43 -28.25
N GLY A 20 19.27 -2.25 -27.66
CA GLY A 20 19.06 -2.05 -26.23
C GLY A 20 17.68 -2.53 -25.80
N VAL A 21 17.66 -3.68 -25.12
CA VAL A 21 16.55 -4.05 -24.23
C VAL A 21 16.63 -3.06 -23.08
N GLU A 22 15.63 -2.20 -22.92
CA GLU A 22 15.62 -1.25 -21.81
C GLU A 22 15.71 -2.03 -20.48
N PRO A 23 16.59 -1.61 -19.55
CA PRO A 23 16.76 -2.30 -18.28
C PRO A 23 15.42 -2.39 -17.53
N LYS A 24 15.02 -3.61 -17.16
CA LYS A 24 13.76 -3.95 -16.47
C LYS A 24 13.70 -3.43 -15.02
N HIS A 25 13.99 -2.14 -14.78
CA HIS A 25 14.06 -1.52 -13.44
C HIS A 25 12.82 -1.81 -12.58
N ASN A 26 11.63 -1.80 -13.20
CA ASN A 26 10.38 -1.98 -12.48
C ASN A 26 10.04 -3.41 -12.03
N VAL A 27 10.77 -4.42 -12.50
CA VAL A 27 10.59 -5.82 -12.09
C VAL A 27 11.27 -6.05 -10.72
N PRO A 28 10.69 -6.81 -9.78
CA PRO A 28 11.35 -7.20 -8.53
C PRO A 28 12.64 -7.98 -8.79
N ARG A 29 13.69 -7.82 -7.96
CA ARG A 29 14.91 -8.62 -8.13
C ARG A 29 14.61 -10.10 -7.90
N LEU A 30 14.00 -10.44 -6.76
CA LEU A 30 13.54 -11.80 -6.44
C LEU A 30 12.01 -11.86 -6.41
N LYS A 31 11.44 -12.98 -6.85
CA LYS A 31 10.02 -13.29 -6.67
C LYS A 31 9.89 -14.63 -5.96
N LEU A 32 9.25 -14.64 -4.79
CA LEU A 32 9.17 -15.78 -3.88
C LEU A 32 7.71 -16.24 -3.75
N SER A 33 7.42 -17.47 -4.17
CA SER A 33 6.08 -18.05 -4.04
C SER A 33 5.75 -18.38 -2.57
N TYR A 34 4.46 -18.50 -2.28
CA TYR A 34 3.98 -18.91 -0.95
C TYR A 34 4.59 -20.23 -0.47
N LYS A 35 4.87 -21.16 -1.40
CA LYS A 35 5.54 -22.42 -1.07
C LYS A 35 7.00 -22.18 -0.65
N GLU A 36 7.77 -21.40 -1.42
CA GLU A 36 9.18 -21.13 -1.10
C GLU A 36 9.33 -20.35 0.21
N MET A 37 8.41 -19.41 0.47
CA MET A 37 8.33 -18.66 1.73
C MET A 37 8.10 -19.58 2.95
N LEU A 38 7.27 -20.62 2.81
CA LEU A 38 7.08 -21.64 3.86
C LEU A 38 8.25 -22.63 3.95
N ASP A 39 8.70 -23.20 2.83
CA ASP A 39 9.75 -24.22 2.78
C ASP A 39 11.10 -23.67 3.29
N THR A 40 11.35 -22.36 3.14
CA THR A 40 12.54 -21.67 3.72
C THR A 40 12.32 -21.15 5.14
N SER A 41 11.19 -21.42 5.78
CA SER A 41 10.80 -20.90 7.12
C SER A 41 10.77 -19.36 7.22
N ASN A 42 10.62 -18.67 6.09
CA ASN A 42 10.60 -17.21 6.00
C ASN A 42 9.21 -16.58 6.19
N LEU A 43 8.19 -17.41 6.44
CA LEU A 43 6.81 -17.02 6.66
C LEU A 43 6.18 -17.94 7.72
N ILE A 44 5.55 -17.36 8.74
CA ILE A 44 4.75 -18.05 9.76
C ILE A 44 3.29 -17.66 9.53
N THR A 45 2.37 -18.63 9.48
CA THR A 45 0.96 -18.38 9.12
C THR A 45 -0.02 -18.98 10.12
N PHE A 46 -0.95 -18.16 10.61
CA PHE A 46 -2.16 -18.55 11.32
C PHE A 46 -3.32 -18.58 10.32
N ASN A 47 -3.81 -19.78 9.98
CA ASN A 47 -4.76 -20.02 8.89
C ASN A 47 -6.24 -19.79 9.28
N GLY A 48 -6.49 -18.77 10.11
CA GLY A 48 -7.84 -18.36 10.52
C GLY A 48 -8.64 -19.40 11.33
N LEU A 49 -9.96 -19.19 11.42
CA LEU A 49 -10.93 -20.16 11.91
C LEU A 49 -12.01 -20.37 10.84
N ALA A 50 -12.55 -21.59 10.72
CA ALA A 50 -13.52 -21.94 9.67
C ALA A 50 -14.82 -21.10 9.66
N ASN A 51 -15.16 -20.46 10.79
CA ASN A 51 -16.31 -19.57 10.96
C ASN A 51 -15.89 -18.14 11.38
N SER A 52 -14.74 -17.65 10.92
CA SER A 52 -14.26 -16.29 11.17
C SER A 52 -13.48 -15.77 9.96
N SER A 53 -13.62 -14.49 9.67
CA SER A 53 -12.96 -13.77 8.59
C SER A 53 -12.44 -12.41 9.06
N SER A 54 -11.94 -11.58 8.14
CA SER A 54 -11.67 -10.16 8.36
C SER A 54 -10.70 -9.87 9.51
N TYR A 55 -9.49 -10.45 9.47
CA TYR A 55 -8.41 -10.22 10.44
C TYR A 55 -7.75 -8.84 10.20
N ASP A 56 -8.56 -7.79 10.24
CA ASP A 56 -8.29 -6.49 9.61
C ASP A 56 -8.02 -5.36 10.62
N ALA A 57 -8.23 -5.61 11.93
CA ALA A 57 -8.02 -4.62 12.98
C ALA A 57 -6.84 -5.02 13.85
N PHE A 58 -5.67 -4.40 13.65
CA PHE A 58 -4.44 -4.71 14.38
C PHE A 58 -4.17 -3.70 15.51
N LEU A 59 -3.44 -4.14 16.53
CA LEU A 59 -2.77 -3.28 17.51
C LEU A 59 -1.45 -3.94 17.96
N LEU A 60 -0.33 -3.29 17.67
CA LEU A 60 1.01 -3.75 18.03
C LEU A 60 1.39 -3.31 19.46
N ASP A 61 1.56 -4.27 20.37
CA ASP A 61 1.96 -4.04 21.77
C ASP A 61 3.38 -4.56 22.02
N GLU A 62 4.37 -3.73 21.69
CA GLU A 62 5.79 -4.03 21.92
C GLU A 62 6.20 -4.02 23.40
N GLU A 63 5.36 -3.52 24.32
CA GLU A 63 5.63 -3.54 25.77
C GLU A 63 5.29 -4.89 26.40
N ARG A 64 4.11 -5.45 26.06
CA ARG A 64 3.68 -6.80 26.50
C ARG A 64 4.15 -7.92 25.59
N GLY A 65 4.76 -7.60 24.45
CA GLY A 65 5.24 -8.59 23.48
C GLY A 65 4.10 -9.26 22.70
N ARG A 66 3.00 -8.54 22.42
CA ARG A 66 1.78 -9.09 21.81
C ARG A 66 1.37 -8.34 20.53
N LEU A 67 0.87 -9.09 19.55
CA LEU A 67 0.03 -8.53 18.48
C LEU A 67 -1.43 -8.85 18.84
N LEU A 68 -2.27 -7.83 18.92
CA LEU A 68 -3.71 -8.02 19.07
C LEU A 68 -4.39 -7.87 17.71
N VAL A 69 -5.34 -8.76 17.44
CA VAL A 69 -6.07 -8.80 16.17
C VAL A 69 -7.56 -8.96 16.42
N GLY A 70 -8.34 -8.01 15.92
CA GLY A 70 -9.79 -8.08 15.83
C GLY A 70 -10.19 -8.78 14.53
N ALA A 71 -11.18 -9.66 14.62
CA ALA A 71 -11.72 -10.44 13.50
C ALA A 71 -13.26 -10.45 13.51
N GLU A 72 -13.88 -11.29 12.70
CA GLU A 72 -15.29 -11.63 12.81
C GLU A 72 -15.57 -12.47 14.07
N ASP A 73 -16.46 -11.98 14.93
CA ASP A 73 -16.91 -12.58 16.21
C ASP A 73 -15.79 -12.84 17.24
N HIS A 74 -14.53 -12.45 16.99
CA HIS A 74 -13.37 -12.85 17.79
C HIS A 74 -12.31 -11.74 17.97
N ILE A 75 -11.54 -11.84 19.06
CA ILE A 75 -10.34 -11.06 19.35
C ILE A 75 -9.21 -12.03 19.71
N PHE A 76 -8.04 -11.85 19.11
CA PHE A 76 -6.84 -12.67 19.32
C PHE A 76 -5.72 -11.88 20.00
N SER A 77 -4.86 -12.58 20.72
CA SER A 77 -3.59 -12.08 21.26
C SER A 77 -2.48 -13.07 20.93
N PHE A 78 -1.74 -12.77 19.87
CA PHE A 78 -0.60 -13.54 19.41
C PHE A 78 0.69 -13.09 20.12
N ASP A 79 1.65 -14.01 20.25
CA ASP A 79 3.02 -13.68 20.65
C ASP A 79 3.78 -13.01 19.49
N LEU A 80 4.54 -11.93 19.74
CA LEU A 80 5.24 -11.20 18.67
C LEU A 80 6.44 -11.95 18.08
N VAL A 81 7.05 -12.88 18.83
CA VAL A 81 8.19 -13.66 18.32
C VAL A 81 7.70 -14.77 17.38
N ASN A 82 6.56 -15.40 17.70
CA ASN A 82 5.95 -16.42 16.85
C ASN A 82 4.42 -16.47 17.01
N ILE A 83 3.68 -16.00 16.01
CA ILE A 83 2.20 -15.97 16.06
C ILE A 83 1.53 -17.35 16.19
N ASN A 84 2.22 -18.44 15.84
CA ASN A 84 1.68 -19.81 16.00
C ASN A 84 1.86 -20.37 17.42
N ARG A 85 2.47 -19.61 18.34
CA ARG A 85 2.69 -20.01 19.74
C ARG A 85 1.70 -19.31 20.70
N ASP A 86 1.14 -20.10 21.62
CA ASP A 86 0.46 -19.65 22.85
C ASP A 86 -0.49 -18.44 22.66
N HIS A 87 -1.26 -18.45 21.57
CA HIS A 87 -2.21 -17.39 21.25
C HIS A 87 -3.45 -17.49 22.15
N LYS A 88 -3.91 -16.34 22.65
CA LYS A 88 -5.16 -16.26 23.43
C LYS A 88 -6.28 -15.76 22.54
N MET A 89 -7.51 -16.19 22.81
CA MET A 89 -8.69 -15.85 22.01
C MET A 89 -9.88 -15.55 22.93
N ILE A 90 -10.64 -14.51 22.58
CA ILE A 90 -11.94 -14.19 23.16
C ILE A 90 -12.96 -14.25 22.01
N ALA A 91 -14.02 -15.04 22.18
CA ALA A 91 -15.21 -14.97 21.34
C ALA A 91 -16.14 -13.87 21.88
N TRP A 92 -16.53 -12.93 21.01
CA TRP A 92 -17.42 -11.82 21.31
C TRP A 92 -18.48 -11.67 20.20
N ALA A 93 -19.17 -12.77 19.91
CA ALA A 93 -20.18 -12.82 18.86
C ALA A 93 -21.41 -11.95 19.14
N ALA A 94 -22.09 -11.49 18.08
CA ALA A 94 -23.37 -10.79 18.19
C ALA A 94 -24.46 -11.70 18.79
N THR A 95 -25.31 -11.14 19.68
CA THR A 95 -26.36 -11.94 20.34
C THR A 95 -27.42 -12.40 19.33
N PRO A 96 -28.09 -13.57 19.55
CA PRO A 96 -29.07 -14.10 18.61
C PRO A 96 -30.15 -13.09 18.20
N SER A 97 -30.69 -12.32 19.16
CA SER A 97 -31.66 -11.25 18.89
C SER A 97 -31.14 -10.20 17.91
N LYS A 98 -29.86 -9.79 18.00
CA LYS A 98 -29.29 -8.83 17.05
C LYS A 98 -29.00 -9.44 15.69
N ARG A 99 -28.67 -10.73 15.63
CA ARG A 99 -28.54 -11.46 14.35
C ARG A 99 -29.88 -11.62 13.64
N ASP A 100 -30.97 -11.89 14.38
CA ASP A 100 -32.33 -11.93 13.83
C ASP A 100 -32.86 -10.53 13.46
N GLU A 101 -32.63 -9.48 14.26
CA GLU A 101 -32.94 -8.09 13.87
C GLU A 101 -32.23 -7.68 12.57
N CYS A 102 -30.92 -7.97 12.45
CA CYS A 102 -30.11 -7.73 11.26
C CYS A 102 -30.66 -8.46 10.02
N LYS A 103 -31.04 -9.73 10.18
CA LYS A 103 -31.70 -10.55 9.14
C LYS A 103 -33.06 -9.99 8.73
N TRP A 104 -33.89 -9.54 9.66
CA TRP A 104 -35.19 -8.91 9.36
C TRP A 104 -35.02 -7.57 8.64
N ALA A 105 -33.92 -6.86 8.87
CA ALA A 105 -33.51 -5.68 8.11
C ALA A 105 -32.89 -6.01 6.73
N GLY A 106 -32.87 -7.28 6.30
CA GLY A 106 -32.50 -7.70 4.95
C GLY A 106 -31.02 -7.95 4.69
N LYS A 107 -30.20 -8.06 5.75
CA LYS A 107 -28.74 -8.31 5.65
C LYS A 107 -28.39 -9.79 5.60
N ASP A 108 -27.21 -10.12 5.07
CA ASP A 108 -26.72 -11.50 4.92
C ASP A 108 -26.30 -12.12 6.28
N LEU A 109 -27.02 -13.16 6.71
CA LEU A 109 -26.79 -13.86 7.98
C LEU A 109 -25.36 -14.41 8.16
N GLY A 110 -24.68 -14.75 7.06
CA GLY A 110 -23.36 -15.39 7.05
C GLY A 110 -22.23 -14.52 6.52
N LYS A 111 -22.48 -13.22 6.28
CA LYS A 111 -21.45 -12.25 5.84
C LYS A 111 -21.56 -10.86 6.46
N GLU A 112 -22.70 -10.54 7.05
CA GLU A 112 -23.04 -9.18 7.50
C GLU A 112 -23.58 -9.16 8.93
N CYS A 113 -24.36 -10.17 9.34
CA CYS A 113 -24.92 -10.27 10.68
C CYS A 113 -24.01 -11.00 11.69
N SER A 114 -22.76 -10.55 11.78
CA SER A 114 -21.75 -10.96 12.78
C SER A 114 -21.16 -9.71 13.47
N ASN A 115 -20.41 -9.85 14.57
CA ASN A 115 -19.70 -8.76 15.22
C ASN A 115 -18.27 -8.66 14.68
N PHE A 116 -18.06 -7.83 13.67
CA PHE A 116 -16.72 -7.57 13.13
C PHE A 116 -16.03 -6.51 13.98
N ILE A 117 -14.88 -6.84 14.58
CA ILE A 117 -14.11 -5.91 15.41
C ILE A 117 -13.45 -4.84 14.52
N ARG A 118 -13.52 -3.57 14.95
CA ARG A 118 -13.11 -2.39 14.16
C ARG A 118 -12.36 -1.32 14.93
N VAL A 119 -12.37 -1.38 16.27
CA VAL A 119 -11.59 -0.50 17.14
C VAL A 119 -10.82 -1.37 18.10
N LEU A 120 -9.50 -1.21 18.13
CA LEU A 120 -8.59 -1.68 19.18
C LEU A 120 -7.70 -0.50 19.54
N GLN A 121 -7.86 0.08 20.73
CA GLN A 121 -7.18 1.32 21.11
C GLN A 121 -6.66 1.26 22.56
N PRO A 122 -5.46 1.78 22.86
CA PRO A 122 -4.94 1.82 24.23
C PRO A 122 -5.71 2.83 25.09
N TYR A 123 -6.46 2.36 26.08
CA TYR A 123 -7.23 3.23 26.98
C TYR A 123 -6.42 3.65 28.21
N ASN A 124 -5.67 2.71 28.81
CA ASN A 124 -4.70 3.00 29.87
C ASN A 124 -3.65 1.86 29.99
N GLN A 125 -2.83 1.90 31.05
CA GLN A 125 -1.76 0.91 31.29
C GLN A 125 -2.25 -0.53 31.60
N THR A 126 -3.55 -0.79 31.71
CA THR A 126 -4.10 -2.13 31.97
C THR A 126 -5.28 -2.53 31.09
N HIS A 127 -5.91 -1.57 30.40
CA HIS A 127 -7.11 -1.77 29.59
C HIS A 127 -6.98 -1.17 28.20
N LEU A 128 -7.61 -1.83 27.24
CA LEU A 128 -7.84 -1.33 25.88
C LEU A 128 -9.32 -1.01 25.71
N TYR A 129 -9.63 0.02 24.93
CA TYR A 129 -10.99 0.29 24.44
C TYR A 129 -11.19 -0.44 23.12
N ILE A 130 -12.28 -1.20 23.02
CA ILE A 130 -12.55 -2.03 21.84
C ILE A 130 -14.00 -1.87 21.36
N CYS A 131 -14.22 -2.00 20.04
CA CYS A 131 -15.56 -1.97 19.45
C CYS A 131 -15.68 -2.87 18.22
N GLY A 132 -16.90 -3.28 17.91
CA GLY A 132 -17.25 -3.95 16.66
C GLY A 132 -18.63 -3.54 16.11
N THR A 133 -19.02 -4.14 14.99
CA THR A 133 -20.29 -3.83 14.27
C THR A 133 -21.54 -4.37 14.97
N GLY A 134 -21.39 -5.37 15.84
CA GLY A 134 -22.47 -5.98 16.64
C GLY A 134 -23.65 -6.53 15.82
N ALA A 135 -23.43 -7.02 14.60
CA ALA A 135 -24.47 -7.33 13.61
C ALA A 135 -25.39 -6.13 13.33
N PHE A 136 -24.83 -5.05 12.78
CA PHE A 136 -25.51 -3.77 12.51
C PHE A 136 -26.11 -3.10 13.76
N HIS A 137 -25.52 -3.36 14.91
CA HIS A 137 -25.82 -2.69 16.17
C HIS A 137 -24.51 -2.46 16.94
N PRO A 138 -23.73 -1.42 16.59
CA PRO A 138 -22.37 -1.24 17.09
C PRO A 138 -22.27 -1.23 18.62
N ILE A 139 -21.33 -2.02 19.14
CA ILE A 139 -21.07 -2.20 20.57
C ILE A 139 -19.59 -1.97 20.88
N CYS A 140 -19.32 -1.49 22.08
CA CYS A 140 -17.97 -1.31 22.60
C CYS A 140 -17.81 -1.92 24.00
N ALA A 141 -16.58 -2.19 24.40
CA ALA A 141 -16.22 -2.78 25.69
C ALA A 141 -14.80 -2.34 26.10
N TYR A 142 -14.41 -2.70 27.32
CA TYR A 142 -13.03 -2.65 27.76
C TYR A 142 -12.43 -4.07 27.76
N LEU A 143 -11.19 -4.19 27.32
CA LEU A 143 -10.42 -5.43 27.31
C LEU A 143 -9.26 -5.30 28.30
N GLU A 144 -9.28 -6.11 29.36
CA GLU A 144 -8.27 -6.16 30.41
C GLU A 144 -7.06 -6.98 29.94
N MET A 145 -5.89 -6.35 29.92
CA MET A 145 -4.61 -6.88 29.41
C MET A 145 -3.53 -7.05 30.49
N GLY A 146 -3.79 -6.56 31.71
CA GLY A 146 -2.74 -6.38 32.72
C GLY A 146 -1.74 -5.28 32.37
N LYS A 147 -0.80 -5.00 33.28
CA LYS A 147 0.28 -4.03 33.08
C LYS A 147 1.54 -4.65 32.49
N ARG A 148 1.73 -5.97 32.64
CA ARG A 148 2.88 -6.71 32.12
C ARG A 148 2.44 -7.99 31.42
N ALA A 149 3.29 -8.51 30.53
CA ALA A 149 3.15 -9.84 29.95
C ALA A 149 3.03 -10.95 31.03
N GLU A 150 3.73 -10.76 32.15
CA GLU A 150 3.76 -11.64 33.34
C GLU A 150 2.35 -11.87 33.91
N ASP A 151 1.54 -10.82 34.00
CA ASP A 151 0.19 -10.83 34.60
C ASP A 151 -0.76 -11.81 33.87
N ASN A 152 -0.48 -12.09 32.60
CA ASN A 152 -1.19 -13.03 31.73
C ASN A 152 -2.70 -12.79 31.52
N ILE A 153 -3.24 -11.66 31.97
CA ILE A 153 -4.65 -11.30 31.81
C ILE A 153 -4.99 -11.06 30.33
N PHE A 154 -6.10 -11.63 29.88
CA PHE A 154 -6.72 -11.36 28.59
C PHE A 154 -8.23 -11.59 28.75
N ARG A 155 -8.95 -10.54 29.14
CA ARG A 155 -10.36 -10.67 29.59
C ARG A 155 -11.24 -9.52 29.12
N LEU A 156 -12.38 -9.88 28.52
CA LEU A 156 -13.44 -8.93 28.20
C LEU A 156 -14.20 -8.48 29.46
N ALA A 157 -14.39 -7.16 29.62
CA ALA A 157 -15.24 -6.61 30.67
C ALA A 157 -16.73 -6.94 30.41
N SER A 158 -17.49 -7.14 31.48
CA SER A 158 -18.92 -7.50 31.40
C SER A 158 -19.87 -6.32 31.15
N HIS A 159 -19.35 -5.09 31.06
CA HIS A 159 -20.12 -3.88 30.77
C HIS A 159 -19.93 -3.49 29.30
N PHE A 160 -21.03 -3.44 28.55
CA PHE A 160 -21.04 -3.06 27.13
C PHE A 160 -21.59 -1.66 26.93
N GLU A 161 -20.89 -0.87 26.13
CA GLU A 161 -21.29 0.48 25.74
C GLU A 161 -21.92 0.51 24.33
N ASN A 162 -22.69 1.56 24.07
CA ASN A 162 -23.13 1.91 22.72
C ASN A 162 -21.93 2.35 21.85
N GLY A 163 -21.77 1.71 20.68
CA GLY A 163 -20.71 1.98 19.71
C GLY A 163 -21.11 2.93 18.57
N ARG A 164 -22.34 3.47 18.56
CA ARG A 164 -22.80 4.45 17.56
C ARG A 164 -21.89 5.68 17.52
N GLY A 165 -21.29 5.97 16.37
CA GLY A 165 -20.31 7.07 16.24
C GLY A 165 -18.94 6.76 16.84
N LYS A 166 -18.64 5.48 17.10
CA LYS A 166 -17.34 4.94 17.50
C LYS A 166 -16.88 3.81 16.58
N SER A 167 -17.83 2.99 16.11
CA SER A 167 -17.66 1.83 15.25
C SER A 167 -18.75 1.82 14.15
N PRO A 168 -18.45 1.38 12.91
CA PRO A 168 -19.41 1.38 11.81
C PRO A 168 -20.52 0.34 12.02
N TYR A 169 -21.67 0.58 11.39
CA TYR A 169 -22.78 -0.39 11.32
C TYR A 169 -22.49 -1.52 10.32
N ASP A 170 -21.94 -1.18 9.15
CA ASP A 170 -21.72 -2.11 8.04
C ASP A 170 -20.24 -2.57 8.00
N PRO A 171 -19.95 -3.88 7.97
CA PRO A 171 -18.57 -4.39 7.95
C PRO A 171 -17.82 -4.10 6.64
N LYS A 172 -18.48 -3.60 5.58
CA LYS A 172 -17.83 -3.13 4.35
C LYS A 172 -17.45 -1.64 4.41
N MET A 173 -17.79 -0.95 5.49
CA MET A 173 -17.44 0.46 5.68
C MET A 173 -16.03 0.61 6.24
N LEU A 174 -15.22 1.46 5.57
CA LEU A 174 -13.94 1.92 6.08
C LEU A 174 -14.15 3.02 7.12
N SER A 175 -13.61 2.80 8.31
CA SER A 175 -13.70 3.67 9.49
C SER A 175 -12.33 3.74 10.17
N ALA A 176 -11.92 4.93 10.60
CA ALA A 176 -10.66 5.13 11.30
C ALA A 176 -10.90 5.68 12.72
N SER A 177 -10.02 5.36 13.67
CA SER A 177 -10.16 5.77 15.07
C SER A 177 -8.80 6.05 15.73
N LEU A 178 -8.81 6.89 16.78
CA LEU A 178 -7.66 7.19 17.61
C LEU A 178 -8.12 7.61 19.01
N LEU A 179 -7.52 7.04 20.05
CA LEU A 179 -7.85 7.32 21.46
C LEU A 179 -6.71 8.10 22.13
N ILE A 180 -7.02 9.31 22.61
CA ILE A 180 -6.05 10.21 23.27
C ILE A 180 -6.69 10.82 24.51
N ASP A 181 -5.97 10.82 25.63
CA ASP A 181 -6.40 11.46 26.89
C ASP A 181 -7.80 11.03 27.38
N GLY A 182 -8.21 9.81 27.02
CA GLY A 182 -9.55 9.24 27.31
C GLY A 182 -10.62 9.57 26.26
N GLU A 183 -10.35 10.48 25.31
CA GLU A 183 -11.28 10.86 24.25
C GLU A 183 -11.04 10.05 22.96
N LEU A 184 -12.08 9.36 22.48
CA LEU A 184 -12.04 8.61 21.22
C LEU A 184 -12.46 9.51 20.05
N TYR A 185 -11.49 9.84 19.20
CA TYR A 185 -11.70 10.44 17.89
C TYR A 185 -12.00 9.32 16.87
N SER A 186 -13.02 9.49 16.03
CA SER A 186 -13.29 8.52 14.95
C SER A 186 -13.97 9.13 13.73
N GLY A 187 -13.74 8.55 12.55
CA GLY A 187 -14.50 8.82 11.33
C GLY A 187 -15.32 7.59 10.95
N THR A 188 -16.65 7.69 10.98
CA THR A 188 -17.57 6.55 10.72
C THR A 188 -19.01 7.03 10.41
N SER A 189 -19.94 6.12 10.13
CA SER A 189 -21.38 6.42 10.13
C SER A 189 -22.00 6.28 11.54
N ALA A 190 -22.95 7.15 11.85
CA ALA A 190 -23.80 7.03 13.03
C ALA A 190 -25.22 6.55 12.70
N ASP A 191 -25.42 5.84 11.59
CA ASP A 191 -26.70 5.24 11.22
C ASP A 191 -26.55 3.90 10.49
N PHE A 192 -27.62 3.11 10.56
CA PHE A 192 -27.75 1.80 9.91
C PHE A 192 -27.69 1.88 8.37
N MET A 193 -28.14 3.00 7.77
CA MET A 193 -28.17 3.11 6.30
C MET A 193 -26.83 3.52 5.68
N GLY A 194 -25.83 3.89 6.49
CA GLY A 194 -24.55 4.40 6.00
C GLY A 194 -24.72 5.73 5.25
N ARG A 195 -25.38 6.70 5.88
CA ARG A 195 -25.67 8.04 5.33
C ARG A 195 -25.32 9.17 6.29
N ASP A 196 -25.36 8.93 7.60
CA ASP A 196 -24.98 9.86 8.65
C ASP A 196 -23.49 9.77 8.98
N PHE A 197 -22.65 10.04 7.97
CA PHE A 197 -21.20 10.10 8.14
C PHE A 197 -20.79 11.33 8.95
N ALA A 198 -19.88 11.15 9.90
CA ALA A 198 -19.25 12.25 10.60
C ALA A 198 -17.88 11.87 11.18
N ILE A 199 -17.11 12.91 11.50
CA ILE A 199 -15.94 12.81 12.38
C ILE A 199 -16.42 13.17 13.78
N PHE A 200 -16.24 12.26 14.73
CA PHE A 200 -16.72 12.33 16.12
C PHE A 200 -15.56 12.48 17.12
N ARG A 201 -15.85 13.08 18.28
CA ARG A 201 -15.13 12.87 19.54
C ARG A 201 -16.09 12.40 20.62
N THR A 202 -15.72 11.35 21.34
CA THR A 202 -16.55 10.67 22.35
C THR A 202 -15.71 10.23 23.56
N LEU A 203 -16.32 9.54 24.54
CA LEU A 203 -15.74 9.01 25.79
C LEU A 203 -15.28 10.01 26.86
N GLY A 204 -14.85 11.22 26.52
CA GLY A 204 -14.46 12.23 27.52
C GLY A 204 -15.60 12.76 28.39
N ASP A 205 -15.26 13.55 29.40
CA ASP A 205 -16.18 14.29 30.30
C ASP A 205 -17.01 15.39 29.58
N HIS A 206 -16.96 15.44 28.25
CA HIS A 206 -17.52 16.49 27.43
C HIS A 206 -18.62 15.94 26.52
N HIS A 207 -19.58 16.78 26.16
CA HIS A 207 -20.65 16.38 25.24
C HIS A 207 -20.04 15.98 23.89
N PRO A 208 -20.43 14.84 23.28
CA PRO A 208 -19.87 14.38 22.02
C PRO A 208 -19.92 15.44 20.92
N ILE A 209 -18.77 15.71 20.31
CA ILE A 209 -18.62 16.67 19.22
C ILE A 209 -18.66 15.92 17.88
N ARG A 210 -19.32 16.47 16.86
CA ARG A 210 -19.32 15.91 15.49
C ARG A 210 -19.17 16.94 14.38
N THR A 211 -18.88 16.52 13.16
CA THR A 211 -19.06 17.39 11.97
C THR A 211 -20.53 17.72 11.75
N GLU A 212 -20.79 18.82 11.03
CA GLU A 212 -22.16 19.18 10.63
C GLU A 212 -22.80 18.05 9.81
N GLN A 213 -24.12 17.90 10.01
CA GLN A 213 -24.93 16.81 9.47
C GLN A 213 -25.64 17.28 8.20
N HIS A 214 -25.67 16.42 7.18
CA HIS A 214 -26.31 16.67 5.88
C HIS A 214 -25.76 17.86 5.06
N ASP A 215 -24.54 18.33 5.36
CA ASP A 215 -23.83 19.34 4.56
C ASP A 215 -22.64 18.73 3.81
N SER A 216 -22.77 18.55 2.49
CA SER A 216 -21.75 17.92 1.65
C SER A 216 -20.45 18.73 1.52
N ARG A 217 -20.44 20.02 1.91
CA ARG A 217 -19.20 20.81 2.00
C ARG A 217 -18.29 20.26 3.10
N TRP A 218 -18.86 19.73 4.18
CA TRP A 218 -18.12 19.12 5.27
C TRP A 218 -17.60 17.73 4.88
N LEU A 219 -18.51 16.81 4.51
CA LEU A 219 -18.19 15.43 4.15
C LEU A 219 -19.18 14.92 3.10
N ASN A 220 -18.68 14.31 2.01
CA ASN A 220 -19.52 13.85 0.90
C ASN A 220 -19.36 12.33 0.63
N ASP A 221 -20.10 11.51 1.39
CA ASP A 221 -19.97 10.02 1.39
C ASP A 221 -18.52 9.53 1.62
N PRO A 222 -17.87 9.92 2.73
CA PRO A 222 -16.46 9.62 2.99
C PRO A 222 -16.19 8.14 3.29
N ARG A 223 -14.96 7.71 3.03
CA ARG A 223 -14.33 6.48 3.50
C ARG A 223 -13.07 6.88 4.25
N PHE A 224 -12.97 6.54 5.54
CA PHE A 224 -11.88 6.99 6.41
C PHE A 224 -10.76 5.95 6.42
N ILE A 225 -9.51 6.41 6.25
CA ILE A 225 -8.30 5.57 6.21
C ILE A 225 -7.55 5.67 7.54
N GLY A 226 -7.23 6.89 8.01
CA GLY A 226 -6.38 7.09 9.20
C GLY A 226 -6.73 8.32 10.03
N VAL A 227 -6.36 8.31 11.31
CA VAL A 227 -6.48 9.42 12.26
C VAL A 227 -5.18 9.48 13.07
N HIS A 228 -4.53 10.65 13.13
CA HIS A 228 -3.24 10.81 13.81
C HIS A 228 -3.15 12.16 14.55
N LEU A 229 -2.55 12.17 15.74
CA LEU A 229 -2.10 13.39 16.41
C LEU A 229 -0.76 13.82 15.82
N ILE A 230 -0.66 15.08 15.39
CA ILE A 230 0.62 15.70 15.01
C ILE A 230 0.70 17.06 15.73
N PRO A 231 1.66 17.25 16.65
CA PRO A 231 1.85 18.54 17.31
C PRO A 231 2.20 19.65 16.32
N GLU A 232 1.64 20.84 16.54
CA GLU A 232 1.91 22.03 15.71
C GLU A 232 3.07 22.87 16.26
N SER A 233 3.21 22.91 17.58
CA SER A 233 4.26 23.63 18.31
C SER A 233 4.69 22.85 19.55
N ASP A 234 5.49 23.46 20.43
CA ASP A 234 5.84 22.89 21.74
C ASP A 234 4.78 23.20 22.84
N ASN A 235 3.67 23.87 22.48
CA ASN A 235 2.50 24.08 23.33
C ASN A 235 1.37 23.08 22.94
N PRO A 236 0.94 22.17 23.82
CA PRO A 236 -0.16 21.23 23.54
C PRO A 236 -1.53 21.89 23.29
N GLU A 237 -1.71 23.18 23.57
CA GLU A 237 -2.90 23.93 23.13
C GLU A 237 -2.98 24.10 21.60
N ASP A 238 -1.84 23.97 20.91
CA ASP A 238 -1.76 24.03 19.44
C ASP A 238 -1.89 22.64 18.78
N ASP A 239 -2.04 21.56 19.55
CA ASP A 239 -2.10 20.17 19.06
C ASP A 239 -3.25 19.94 18.05
N LYS A 240 -2.95 19.24 16.95
CA LYS A 240 -3.92 18.94 15.89
C LYS A 240 -4.10 17.44 15.66
N ILE A 241 -5.35 17.05 15.46
CA ILE A 241 -5.74 15.75 14.96
C ILE A 241 -5.93 15.86 13.45
N PHE A 242 -5.14 15.11 12.70
CA PHE A 242 -5.23 14.99 11.25
C PHE A 242 -6.00 13.73 10.87
N LEU A 243 -6.84 13.83 9.84
CA LEU A 243 -7.65 12.72 9.35
C LEU A 243 -7.42 12.52 7.85
N PHE A 244 -7.18 11.27 7.46
CA PHE A 244 -6.97 10.88 6.07
C PHE A 244 -8.18 10.08 5.60
N PHE A 245 -8.80 10.54 4.52
CA PHE A 245 -10.03 9.96 3.98
C PHE A 245 -10.14 10.22 2.48
N LYS A 246 -11.04 9.50 1.81
CA LYS A 246 -11.49 9.83 0.46
C LYS A 246 -13.00 10.07 0.47
N GLU A 247 -13.48 10.95 -0.40
CA GLU A 247 -14.90 11.31 -0.52
C GLU A 247 -15.27 11.54 -1.99
N ASN A 248 -16.56 11.62 -2.30
CA ASN A 248 -17.00 12.11 -3.61
C ASN A 248 -16.67 13.60 -3.75
N ALA A 249 -16.12 14.01 -4.89
CA ALA A 249 -15.83 15.40 -5.20
C ALA A 249 -17.08 16.29 -5.06
N MET A 250 -16.88 17.54 -4.65
CA MET A 250 -17.98 18.50 -4.50
C MET A 250 -18.52 18.92 -5.87
N ASP A 251 -19.80 19.28 -5.97
CA ASP A 251 -20.38 19.73 -7.24
C ASP A 251 -19.57 20.88 -7.85
N GLY A 252 -19.12 20.73 -9.09
CA GLY A 252 -18.28 21.71 -9.79
C GLY A 252 -16.80 21.72 -9.40
N GLU A 253 -16.35 20.85 -8.48
CA GLU A 253 -14.92 20.61 -8.20
C GLU A 253 -14.29 19.69 -9.27
N HIS A 254 -15.11 18.87 -9.93
CA HIS A 254 -14.70 18.00 -11.03
C HIS A 254 -15.80 17.89 -12.11
N THR A 255 -15.41 17.55 -13.34
CA THR A 255 -16.34 17.35 -14.47
C THR A 255 -16.96 15.94 -14.46
N GLY A 256 -17.78 15.66 -13.44
CA GLY A 256 -18.49 14.40 -13.26
C GLY A 256 -18.38 13.86 -11.84
N LYS A 257 -18.86 12.63 -11.63
CA LYS A 257 -18.65 11.91 -10.38
C LYS A 257 -17.22 11.37 -10.33
N ALA A 258 -16.41 11.89 -9.42
CA ALA A 258 -15.08 11.39 -9.12
C ALA A 258 -14.92 11.26 -7.61
N THR A 259 -14.22 10.22 -7.16
CA THR A 259 -13.66 10.16 -5.80
C THR A 259 -12.43 11.08 -5.75
N ILE A 260 -12.14 11.66 -4.59
CA ILE A 260 -10.90 12.40 -4.34
C ILE A 260 -10.37 12.15 -2.92
N ALA A 261 -9.05 12.08 -2.80
CA ALA A 261 -8.35 11.99 -1.54
C ALA A 261 -8.33 13.33 -0.79
N ARG A 262 -8.48 13.28 0.53
CA ARG A 262 -8.50 14.43 1.45
C ARG A 262 -7.59 14.20 2.65
N ILE A 263 -6.98 15.29 3.10
CA ILE A 263 -6.48 15.45 4.46
C ILE A 263 -7.35 16.49 5.18
N GLY A 264 -7.82 16.16 6.38
CA GLY A 264 -8.51 17.07 7.29
C GLY A 264 -7.67 17.41 8.51
N GLN A 265 -7.92 18.55 9.14
CA GLN A 265 -7.38 18.92 10.46
C GLN A 265 -8.51 19.32 11.43
N LEU A 266 -8.28 19.04 12.71
CA LEU A 266 -9.05 19.50 13.87
C LEU A 266 -8.07 19.96 14.95
N CYS A 267 -8.43 20.96 15.76
CA CYS A 267 -7.71 21.27 16.99
C CYS A 267 -8.15 20.32 18.10
N LYS A 268 -7.20 19.74 18.83
CA LYS A 268 -7.44 18.79 19.93
C LYS A 268 -8.35 19.38 21.01
N ASN A 269 -8.15 20.64 21.34
CA ASN A 269 -8.88 21.40 22.36
C ASN A 269 -10.15 22.13 21.83
N ASP A 270 -10.65 21.79 20.64
CA ASP A 270 -11.94 22.32 20.16
C ASP A 270 -13.07 21.83 21.08
N MET A 271 -13.91 22.78 21.51
CA MET A 271 -15.01 22.58 22.46
C MET A 271 -16.38 22.87 21.84
N GLY A 272 -16.42 23.08 20.53
CA GLY A 272 -17.57 23.59 19.80
C GLY A 272 -17.83 25.07 20.03
N GLY A 273 -18.83 25.62 19.33
CA GLY A 273 -19.24 27.01 19.46
C GLY A 273 -20.28 27.22 20.56
N HIS A 274 -20.43 28.46 21.04
CA HIS A 274 -21.33 28.80 22.15
C HIS A 274 -22.82 28.95 21.75
N ARG A 275 -23.11 29.32 20.49
CA ARG A 275 -24.47 29.55 19.97
C ARG A 275 -24.71 28.81 18.65
N SER A 276 -23.90 29.15 17.65
CA SER A 276 -23.74 28.36 16.43
C SER A 276 -22.71 27.24 16.69
N LEU A 277 -22.81 26.13 15.97
CA LEU A 277 -21.92 24.97 16.10
C LEU A 277 -21.79 24.39 17.53
N VAL A 278 -22.86 24.49 18.34
CA VAL A 278 -22.95 23.76 19.63
C VAL A 278 -22.83 22.26 19.37
N ASN A 279 -21.92 21.60 20.12
CA ASN A 279 -21.52 20.21 19.98
C ASN A 279 -21.12 19.82 18.53
N LYS A 280 -20.59 20.79 17.77
CA LYS A 280 -19.96 20.56 16.46
C LYS A 280 -18.58 21.18 16.42
N TRP A 281 -17.68 20.62 15.61
CA TRP A 281 -16.35 21.19 15.41
C TRP A 281 -16.44 22.64 14.92
N THR A 282 -15.49 23.48 15.33
CA THR A 282 -15.33 24.87 14.87
C THR A 282 -14.01 25.09 14.11
N THR A 283 -13.06 24.16 14.28
CA THR A 283 -11.71 24.21 13.73
C THR A 283 -11.48 23.28 12.52
N PHE A 284 -12.52 22.56 12.08
CA PHE A 284 -12.45 21.61 10.98
C PHE A 284 -12.14 22.30 9.64
N LEU A 285 -11.06 21.85 9.00
CA LEU A 285 -10.72 22.18 7.61
C LEU A 285 -10.28 20.91 6.86
N LYS A 286 -10.52 20.85 5.55
CA LYS A 286 -10.02 19.80 4.64
C LYS A 286 -9.37 20.37 3.38
N ALA A 287 -8.38 19.66 2.83
CA ALA A 287 -7.72 19.97 1.57
C ALA A 287 -7.65 18.71 0.68
N ARG A 288 -7.61 18.87 -0.65
CA ARG A 288 -7.33 17.74 -1.57
C ARG A 288 -5.88 17.31 -1.44
N LEU A 289 -5.65 16.01 -1.37
CA LEU A 289 -4.32 15.39 -1.39
C LEU A 289 -4.07 14.87 -2.81
N MET A 290 -3.05 15.40 -3.50
CA MET A 290 -2.80 15.09 -4.91
C MET A 290 -1.69 14.05 -5.09
N CYS A 291 -1.99 12.95 -5.78
CA CYS A 291 -0.97 12.06 -6.32
C CYS A 291 -1.20 11.92 -7.84
N SER A 292 -0.30 12.47 -8.66
CA SER A 292 -0.39 12.42 -10.12
C SER A 292 0.96 12.38 -10.80
N VAL A 293 1.02 11.71 -11.96
CA VAL A 293 2.18 11.72 -12.85
C VAL A 293 1.94 12.79 -13.94
N PRO A 294 2.80 13.82 -14.05
CA PRO A 294 2.68 14.81 -15.11
C PRO A 294 2.89 14.19 -16.50
N GLY A 295 1.89 14.29 -17.37
CA GLY A 295 1.97 13.73 -18.72
C GLY A 295 2.69 14.66 -19.71
N VAL A 296 3.39 14.08 -20.69
CA VAL A 296 4.16 14.82 -21.72
C VAL A 296 3.32 15.81 -22.55
N ASN A 297 2.00 15.61 -22.61
CA ASN A 297 1.05 16.48 -23.30
C ASN A 297 0.37 17.52 -22.37
N GLY A 298 0.83 17.66 -21.12
CA GLY A 298 0.21 18.54 -20.11
C GLY A 298 -1.11 18.00 -19.53
N ILE A 299 -1.37 16.69 -19.67
CA ILE A 299 -2.51 16.00 -19.05
C ILE A 299 -1.95 15.04 -17.99
N ASP A 300 -2.28 15.28 -16.73
CA ASP A 300 -1.83 14.48 -15.59
C ASP A 300 -2.60 13.14 -15.49
N THR A 301 -1.87 12.07 -15.18
CA THR A 301 -2.48 10.79 -14.76
C THR A 301 -2.66 10.82 -13.25
N HIS A 302 -3.91 10.98 -12.80
CA HIS A 302 -4.25 11.07 -11.37
C HIS A 302 -4.51 9.69 -10.72
N PHE A 303 -4.11 9.57 -9.46
CA PHE A 303 -4.41 8.46 -8.56
C PHE A 303 -5.18 9.04 -7.36
N ASP A 304 -6.50 9.15 -7.50
CA ASP A 304 -7.37 9.84 -6.53
C ASP A 304 -7.94 8.90 -5.43
N GLU A 305 -7.86 7.58 -5.62
CA GLU A 305 -8.35 6.58 -4.66
C GLU A 305 -7.31 6.30 -3.57
N LEU A 306 -7.26 7.12 -2.52
CA LEU A 306 -6.46 6.85 -1.32
C LEU A 306 -6.84 5.47 -0.71
N GLN A 307 -5.86 4.64 -0.38
CA GLN A 307 -6.07 3.34 0.26
C GLN A 307 -5.48 3.28 1.67
N ASP A 308 -4.24 3.76 1.85
CA ASP A 308 -3.52 3.66 3.12
C ASP A 308 -2.55 4.83 3.33
N VAL A 309 -2.17 5.11 4.59
CA VAL A 309 -1.32 6.23 5.00
C VAL A 309 -0.39 5.84 6.16
N PHE A 310 0.92 5.99 5.95
CA PHE A 310 1.96 5.73 6.95
C PHE A 310 2.69 7.01 7.36
N LEU A 311 2.76 7.28 8.67
CA LEU A 311 3.50 8.42 9.24
C LEU A 311 4.88 7.97 9.71
N MET A 312 5.90 8.26 8.92
CA MET A 312 7.28 8.05 9.34
C MET A 312 7.72 9.14 10.33
N SER A 313 8.01 8.74 11.55
CA SER A 313 8.53 9.59 12.62
C SER A 313 9.87 10.24 12.23
N SER A 314 9.95 11.55 12.45
CA SER A 314 11.16 12.35 12.28
C SER A 314 11.83 12.61 13.64
N LYS A 315 13.04 13.18 13.62
CA LYS A 315 13.73 13.68 14.83
C LYS A 315 12.99 14.86 15.49
N ASP A 316 12.12 15.52 14.72
CA ASP A 316 11.13 16.48 15.21
C ASP A 316 9.73 15.88 15.05
N PRO A 317 8.98 15.58 16.14
CA PRO A 317 7.64 15.02 16.06
C PRO A 317 6.61 15.99 15.46
N LYS A 318 6.94 17.28 15.35
CA LYS A 318 6.10 18.26 14.64
C LYS A 318 6.21 18.11 13.12
N ASN A 319 7.23 17.42 12.59
CA ASN A 319 7.48 17.27 11.16
C ASN A 319 7.76 15.81 10.72
N PRO A 320 6.80 14.87 10.92
CA PRO A 320 6.84 13.57 10.26
C PRO A 320 6.77 13.70 8.73
N VAL A 321 7.19 12.64 8.04
CA VAL A 321 6.98 12.46 6.60
C VAL A 321 5.84 11.47 6.41
N ILE A 322 4.86 11.85 5.60
CA ILE A 322 3.66 11.04 5.34
C ILE A 322 3.85 10.34 3.99
N TYR A 323 3.84 9.01 4.01
CA TYR A 323 3.66 8.22 2.79
C TYR A 323 2.18 7.86 2.66
N ALA A 324 1.66 7.83 1.44
CA ALA A 324 0.30 7.39 1.19
C ALA A 324 0.19 6.61 -0.12
N VAL A 325 -0.65 5.56 -0.07
CA VAL A 325 -0.95 4.65 -1.17
C VAL A 325 -2.21 5.14 -1.88
N PHE A 326 -2.13 5.27 -3.20
CA PHE A 326 -3.25 5.66 -4.05
C PHE A 326 -3.43 4.65 -5.18
N THR A 327 -4.66 4.49 -5.64
CA THR A 327 -4.97 3.79 -6.88
C THR A 327 -5.73 4.68 -7.86
N THR A 328 -5.88 4.20 -9.09
CA THR A 328 -6.74 4.80 -10.11
C THR A 328 -8.22 4.55 -9.81
N SER A 329 -9.08 5.55 -10.04
CA SER A 329 -10.55 5.41 -9.96
C SER A 329 -11.15 4.62 -11.15
N SER A 330 -10.31 4.05 -12.03
CA SER A 330 -10.76 3.34 -13.23
C SER A 330 -10.77 1.83 -13.00
N ASN A 331 -11.96 1.23 -13.07
CA ASN A 331 -12.14 -0.22 -13.03
C ASN A 331 -11.54 -0.96 -14.26
N ILE A 332 -11.08 -0.22 -15.28
CA ILE A 332 -10.48 -0.78 -16.51
C ILE A 332 -8.95 -0.68 -16.45
N PHE A 333 -8.43 0.46 -15.97
CA PHE A 333 -6.99 0.71 -15.89
C PHE A 333 -6.54 0.57 -14.43
N LYS A 334 -6.17 -0.65 -14.01
CA LYS A 334 -5.49 -0.87 -12.73
C LYS A 334 -4.16 -0.13 -12.72
N GLY A 335 -4.06 0.85 -11.84
CA GLY A 335 -2.82 1.55 -11.52
C GLY A 335 -2.74 1.83 -10.02
N SER A 336 -1.53 1.81 -9.49
CA SER A 336 -1.22 2.16 -8.10
C SER A 336 -0.01 3.10 -8.04
N ALA A 337 0.02 3.97 -7.03
CA ALA A 337 1.11 4.90 -6.80
C ALA A 337 1.37 5.09 -5.30
N VAL A 338 2.62 5.37 -4.94
CA VAL A 338 2.99 5.85 -3.59
C VAL A 338 3.49 7.28 -3.71
N CYS A 339 2.90 8.18 -2.92
CA CYS A 339 3.31 9.59 -2.84
C CYS A 339 3.80 9.93 -1.43
N MET A 340 4.86 10.73 -1.35
CA MET A 340 5.38 11.29 -0.09
C MET A 340 4.95 12.74 0.08
N TYR A 341 4.64 13.15 1.31
CA TYR A 341 4.26 14.51 1.69
C TYR A 341 5.01 14.94 2.95
N ASN A 342 5.28 16.24 3.09
CA ASN A 342 5.83 16.82 4.31
C ASN A 342 4.81 17.74 5.00
N MET A 343 4.92 17.85 6.32
CA MET A 343 3.99 18.68 7.11
C MET A 343 4.10 20.19 6.84
N ALA A 344 5.22 20.69 6.32
CA ALA A 344 5.38 22.11 6.04
C ALA A 344 4.52 22.58 4.85
N ASP A 345 4.41 21.76 3.79
CA ASP A 345 3.52 22.03 2.65
C ASP A 345 2.04 21.86 3.03
N ILE A 346 1.71 20.84 3.84
CA ILE A 346 0.36 20.65 4.41
C ILE A 346 -0.08 21.87 5.22
N ARG A 347 0.77 22.36 6.13
CA ARG A 347 0.54 23.60 6.89
C ARG A 347 0.37 24.81 5.99
N ARG A 348 1.21 24.95 4.94
CA ARG A 348 1.10 26.05 3.96
C ARG A 348 -0.25 26.04 3.24
N VAL A 349 -0.83 24.86 2.98
CA VAL A 349 -2.16 24.72 2.36
C VAL A 349 -3.29 25.09 3.32
N PHE A 350 -3.27 24.65 4.59
CA PHE A 350 -4.26 25.09 5.58
C PHE A 350 -4.12 26.59 5.94
N LEU A 351 -2.93 27.17 5.75
CA LEU A 351 -2.69 28.62 5.80
C LEU A 351 -2.95 29.34 4.45
N GLY A 352 -3.33 28.62 3.39
CA GLY A 352 -3.65 29.14 2.06
C GLY A 352 -5.08 29.73 1.94
N PRO A 353 -5.56 30.01 0.73
CA PRO A 353 -6.92 30.49 0.50
C PRO A 353 -7.98 29.39 0.74
N TYR A 354 -9.10 29.76 1.36
CA TYR A 354 -10.29 28.91 1.47
C TYR A 354 -10.97 28.75 0.10
N ALA A 355 -11.62 27.62 -0.14
CA ALA A 355 -12.45 27.37 -1.31
C ALA A 355 -13.83 28.02 -1.13
N HIS A 356 -14.29 28.73 -2.15
CA HIS A 356 -15.58 29.42 -2.18
C HIS A 356 -16.29 29.13 -3.51
N ARG A 357 -17.63 29.11 -3.52
CA ARG A 357 -18.41 28.99 -4.76
C ARG A 357 -18.91 30.36 -5.16
N ASP A 358 -18.48 30.85 -6.32
CA ASP A 358 -18.83 32.18 -6.82
C ASP A 358 -19.38 32.14 -8.25
N GLY A 359 -20.04 33.22 -8.65
CA GLY A 359 -20.61 33.44 -9.97
C GLY A 359 -21.82 32.58 -10.32
N PRO A 360 -22.48 32.88 -11.46
CA PRO A 360 -23.69 32.16 -11.90
C PRO A 360 -23.43 30.68 -12.26
N ASN A 361 -22.16 30.30 -12.45
CA ASN A 361 -21.75 28.94 -12.80
C ASN A 361 -21.41 28.08 -11.55
N TYR A 362 -21.49 28.64 -10.33
CA TYR A 362 -21.22 27.95 -9.06
C TYR A 362 -19.85 27.23 -9.00
N GLN A 363 -18.84 27.81 -9.64
CA GLN A 363 -17.48 27.26 -9.74
C GLN A 363 -16.70 27.50 -8.43
N TRP A 364 -15.79 26.58 -8.10
CA TRP A 364 -14.90 26.74 -6.95
C TRP A 364 -13.72 27.66 -7.27
N VAL A 365 -13.58 28.70 -6.47
CA VAL A 365 -12.57 29.77 -6.61
C VAL A 365 -11.89 30.03 -5.27
N PRO A 366 -10.68 30.63 -5.24
CA PRO A 366 -10.05 31.04 -3.99
C PRO A 366 -10.80 32.24 -3.40
N PHE A 367 -11.22 32.16 -2.14
CA PHE A 367 -11.95 33.22 -1.47
C PHE A 367 -11.16 34.54 -1.42
N GLN A 368 -11.67 35.58 -2.09
CA GLN A 368 -11.04 36.92 -2.17
C GLN A 368 -11.56 37.90 -1.10
N GLY A 369 -12.55 37.52 -0.30
CA GLY A 369 -13.13 38.39 0.72
C GLY A 369 -12.27 38.51 1.98
N ARG A 370 -12.74 39.31 2.95
CA ARG A 370 -12.10 39.41 4.27
C ARG A 370 -12.34 38.13 5.09
N VAL A 371 -11.26 37.42 5.40
CA VAL A 371 -11.25 36.35 6.42
C VAL A 371 -11.36 37.01 7.82
N PRO A 372 -12.19 36.47 8.74
CA PRO A 372 -12.34 37.03 10.09
C PRO A 372 -11.14 36.68 11.00
N TYR A 373 -11.13 37.25 12.22
CA TYR A 373 -10.07 37.03 13.22
C TYR A 373 -10.65 36.57 14.57
N PRO A 374 -10.08 35.56 15.25
CA PRO A 374 -8.92 34.76 14.83
C PRO A 374 -9.26 33.89 13.60
N ARG A 375 -8.23 33.41 12.92
CA ARG A 375 -8.39 32.72 11.65
C ARG A 375 -9.15 31.39 11.85
N PRO A 376 -10.22 31.11 11.08
CA PRO A 376 -10.90 29.81 11.10
C PRO A 376 -9.93 28.64 10.89
N GLY A 377 -9.91 27.67 11.82
CA GLY A 377 -8.95 26.56 11.84
C GLY A 377 -7.66 26.79 12.65
N THR A 378 -7.50 27.96 13.30
CA THR A 378 -6.53 28.19 14.37
C THR A 378 -7.10 27.68 15.71
N CYS A 379 -6.24 27.06 16.54
CA CYS A 379 -6.62 26.54 17.84
C CYS A 379 -6.67 27.66 18.90
N PRO A 380 -7.58 27.61 19.89
CA PRO A 380 -7.53 28.50 21.05
C PRO A 380 -6.26 28.21 21.86
N SER A 381 -5.41 29.22 22.02
CA SER A 381 -4.06 29.06 22.54
C SER A 381 -3.57 30.37 23.16
N LYS A 382 -2.77 30.27 24.23
CA LYS A 382 -2.11 31.42 24.84
C LYS A 382 -1.01 31.99 23.96
N THR A 383 -0.52 31.21 23.00
CA THR A 383 0.49 31.62 22.00
C THR A 383 -0.17 32.25 20.77
N PHE A 384 -1.34 31.76 20.35
CA PHE A 384 -2.01 32.18 19.11
C PHE A 384 -3.51 32.41 19.28
N GLY A 385 -4.01 33.53 18.76
CA GLY A 385 -5.43 33.91 18.79
C GLY A 385 -5.85 34.63 20.08
N GLY A 386 -5.39 34.19 21.26
CA GLY A 386 -5.67 34.86 22.53
C GLY A 386 -7.08 34.62 23.09
N PHE A 387 -7.63 33.43 22.84
CA PHE A 387 -8.90 32.94 23.40
C PHE A 387 -8.62 31.63 24.14
N ASP A 388 -9.19 31.46 25.33
CA ASP A 388 -9.01 30.24 26.13
C ASP A 388 -9.90 29.06 25.66
N SER A 389 -10.96 29.31 24.88
CA SER A 389 -11.81 28.27 24.30
C SER A 389 -12.39 28.65 22.94
N THR A 390 -12.76 27.65 22.13
CA THR A 390 -13.52 27.85 20.88
C THR A 390 -14.92 28.43 21.11
N LYS A 391 -15.43 28.34 22.34
CA LYS A 391 -16.72 28.93 22.75
C LYS A 391 -16.66 30.46 22.82
N ASP A 392 -15.48 31.03 23.00
CA ASP A 392 -15.27 32.48 23.11
C ASP A 392 -15.03 33.13 21.73
N LEU A 393 -15.00 32.33 20.66
CA LEU A 393 -14.79 32.80 19.29
C LEU A 393 -15.97 33.68 18.80
N PRO A 394 -15.70 34.79 18.10
CA PRO A 394 -16.72 35.64 17.50
C PRO A 394 -17.70 34.90 16.57
N ASP A 395 -18.97 35.32 16.58
CA ASP A 395 -20.05 34.73 15.77
C ASP A 395 -19.74 34.77 14.24
N ASP A 396 -18.91 35.71 13.74
CA ASP A 396 -18.48 35.79 12.34
C ASP A 396 -17.39 34.76 11.99
N VAL A 397 -16.45 34.48 12.90
CA VAL A 397 -15.48 33.38 12.78
C VAL A 397 -16.20 32.03 12.71
N ILE A 398 -17.15 31.79 13.62
CA ILE A 398 -17.96 30.57 13.66
C ILE A 398 -18.81 30.41 12.38
N THR A 399 -19.44 31.50 11.92
CA THR A 399 -20.22 31.50 10.67
C THR A 399 -19.34 31.26 9.44
N PHE A 400 -18.13 31.82 9.40
CA PHE A 400 -17.19 31.60 8.31
C PHE A 400 -16.71 30.14 8.26
N ALA A 401 -16.28 29.58 9.40
CA ALA A 401 -15.81 28.19 9.51
C ALA A 401 -16.89 27.22 9.00
N ARG A 402 -18.14 27.42 9.42
CA ARG A 402 -19.31 26.66 8.96
C ARG A 402 -19.52 26.71 7.45
N GLY A 403 -19.23 27.85 6.83
CA GLY A 403 -19.43 28.07 5.40
C GLY A 403 -18.30 27.56 4.50
N HIS A 404 -17.06 27.52 5.03
CA HIS A 404 -15.82 27.30 4.26
C HIS A 404 -14.89 26.24 4.88
N PRO A 405 -15.36 24.98 5.08
CA PRO A 405 -14.52 23.90 5.61
C PRO A 405 -13.45 23.40 4.62
N ALA A 406 -13.43 23.84 3.36
CA ALA A 406 -12.49 23.37 2.34
C ALA A 406 -11.44 24.43 1.98
N MET A 407 -10.19 24.01 1.78
CA MET A 407 -9.10 24.82 1.23
C MET A 407 -9.10 24.75 -0.31
N TYR A 408 -8.77 25.85 -0.98
CA TYR A 408 -8.73 25.91 -2.45
C TYR A 408 -7.48 25.26 -3.05
N ASN A 409 -6.32 25.49 -2.43
CA ASN A 409 -5.07 24.87 -2.89
C ASN A 409 -5.03 23.39 -2.48
N PRO A 410 -4.60 22.47 -3.37
CA PRO A 410 -4.29 21.10 -2.99
C PRO A 410 -2.92 20.98 -2.30
N VAL A 411 -2.73 19.88 -1.57
CA VAL A 411 -1.42 19.41 -1.10
C VAL A 411 -0.78 18.57 -2.20
N HIS A 412 0.39 18.99 -2.69
CA HIS A 412 1.20 18.24 -3.66
C HIS A 412 2.27 17.38 -2.97
N PRO A 413 2.76 16.30 -3.61
CA PRO A 413 3.78 15.44 -3.05
C PRO A 413 5.18 16.06 -3.20
N ILE A 414 6.14 15.54 -2.44
CA ILE A 414 7.56 15.94 -2.53
C ILE A 414 8.07 15.68 -3.95
N GLY A 415 8.67 16.68 -4.58
CA GLY A 415 9.11 16.60 -5.98
C GLY A 415 7.98 16.69 -7.02
N GLY A 416 6.73 16.87 -6.62
CA GLY A 416 5.58 17.07 -7.52
C GLY A 416 5.13 15.82 -8.29
N ARG A 417 5.62 14.63 -7.93
CA ARG A 417 5.34 13.35 -8.58
C ARG A 417 5.29 12.21 -7.53
N PRO A 418 4.79 11.00 -7.87
CA PRO A 418 4.89 9.84 -6.99
C PRO A 418 6.34 9.33 -6.92
N ILE A 419 6.68 8.64 -5.83
CA ILE A 419 7.99 7.99 -5.66
C ILE A 419 8.01 6.55 -6.18
N MET A 420 6.85 5.98 -6.46
CA MET A 420 6.69 4.68 -7.10
C MET A 420 5.37 4.67 -7.84
N VAL A 421 5.35 4.10 -9.05
CA VAL A 421 4.13 3.89 -9.85
C VAL A 421 4.13 2.45 -10.38
N ARG A 422 2.99 1.76 -10.27
CA ARG A 422 2.77 0.47 -10.92
C ARG A 422 1.49 0.50 -11.74
N THR A 423 1.68 0.46 -13.05
CA THR A 423 0.68 0.14 -14.08
C THR A 423 0.98 -1.25 -14.64
N ASP A 424 0.12 -1.76 -15.53
CA ASP A 424 0.38 -2.96 -16.34
C ASP A 424 0.61 -4.26 -15.54
N VAL A 425 0.16 -4.27 -14.29
CA VAL A 425 0.06 -5.42 -13.39
C VAL A 425 -1.41 -5.74 -13.11
N ASP A 426 -1.70 -7.00 -12.76
CA ASP A 426 -3.06 -7.48 -12.47
C ASP A 426 -3.53 -7.16 -11.04
N TYR A 427 -2.66 -6.62 -10.20
CA TYR A 427 -2.90 -6.25 -8.81
C TYR A 427 -2.93 -4.73 -8.56
N GLN A 428 -3.41 -4.34 -7.38
CA GLN A 428 -3.36 -2.97 -6.84
C GLN A 428 -2.75 -2.96 -5.44
N PHE A 429 -2.12 -1.85 -5.06
CA PHE A 429 -1.60 -1.65 -3.70
C PHE A 429 -2.76 -1.42 -2.70
N SER A 430 -2.67 -2.01 -1.51
CA SER A 430 -3.70 -1.93 -0.46
C SER A 430 -3.21 -1.40 0.88
N GLN A 431 -1.94 -1.63 1.22
CA GLN A 431 -1.33 -1.35 2.53
C GLN A 431 0.15 -0.94 2.38
N LEU A 432 0.68 -0.14 3.30
CA LEU A 432 2.07 0.33 3.30
C LEU A 432 2.61 0.58 4.71
N VAL A 433 3.82 0.07 4.98
CA VAL A 433 4.68 0.55 6.07
C VAL A 433 6.08 0.87 5.56
N VAL A 434 6.83 1.73 6.28
CA VAL A 434 8.19 2.14 5.90
C VAL A 434 9.14 2.04 7.09
N ASP A 435 10.27 1.37 6.90
CA ASP A 435 11.37 1.33 7.87
C ASP A 435 12.53 2.25 7.44
N ARG A 436 13.21 2.87 8.42
CA ARG A 436 14.38 3.73 8.23
C ARG A 436 15.63 2.94 8.61
N VAL A 437 16.23 2.29 7.63
CA VAL A 437 17.31 1.32 7.84
C VAL A 437 18.68 2.00 7.78
N GLU A 438 19.58 1.67 8.70
CA GLU A 438 20.99 2.08 8.63
C GLU A 438 21.81 1.10 7.78
N ALA A 439 22.59 1.63 6.84
CA ALA A 439 23.51 0.90 5.97
C ALA A 439 24.96 1.39 6.17
N GLU A 440 25.93 0.88 5.43
CA GLU A 440 27.34 1.30 5.51
C GLU A 440 27.58 2.73 4.98
N ASP A 441 26.83 3.14 3.96
CA ASP A 441 26.97 4.43 3.26
C ASP A 441 25.95 5.50 3.68
N GLY A 442 24.86 5.13 4.37
CA GLY A 442 23.83 6.09 4.78
C GLY A 442 22.64 5.48 5.53
N GLN A 443 21.50 6.18 5.49
CA GLN A 443 20.21 5.68 5.96
C GLN A 443 19.21 5.68 4.80
N TYR A 444 18.51 4.57 4.62
CA TYR A 444 17.59 4.33 3.50
C TYR A 444 16.16 4.09 4.00
N ASP A 445 15.19 4.48 3.19
CA ASP A 445 13.79 4.13 3.38
C ASP A 445 13.49 2.81 2.66
N VAL A 446 12.98 1.81 3.38
CA VAL A 446 12.50 0.55 2.82
C VAL A 446 11.00 0.45 3.04
N MET A 447 10.25 0.53 1.95
CA MET A 447 8.81 0.36 1.90
C MET A 447 8.45 -1.12 1.81
N PHE A 448 7.48 -1.55 2.59
CA PHE A 448 6.78 -2.83 2.43
C PHE A 448 5.34 -2.53 2.00
N ILE A 449 4.99 -2.93 0.78
CA ILE A 449 3.71 -2.58 0.12
C ILE A 449 2.89 -3.84 -0.08
N GLY A 450 1.70 -3.90 0.53
CA GLY A 450 0.75 -5.00 0.38
C GLY A 450 -0.19 -4.82 -0.82
N THR A 451 -0.77 -5.91 -1.32
CA THR A 451 -1.62 -5.91 -2.52
C THR A 451 -3.01 -6.55 -2.33
N ASP A 452 -3.91 -6.27 -3.28
CA ASP A 452 -5.23 -6.90 -3.40
C ASP A 452 -5.19 -8.41 -3.74
N VAL A 453 -4.00 -8.98 -4.02
CA VAL A 453 -3.79 -10.41 -4.35
C VAL A 453 -2.94 -11.18 -3.32
N GLY A 454 -2.62 -10.58 -2.17
CA GLY A 454 -1.90 -11.29 -1.10
C GLY A 454 -0.38 -11.41 -1.33
N THR A 455 0.21 -10.45 -2.04
CA THR A 455 1.66 -10.28 -2.17
C THR A 455 2.15 -9.05 -1.39
N VAL A 456 3.41 -9.09 -0.97
CA VAL A 456 4.14 -7.92 -0.44
C VAL A 456 5.33 -7.62 -1.35
N LEU A 457 5.44 -6.37 -1.79
CA LEU A 457 6.63 -5.82 -2.43
C LEU A 457 7.52 -5.18 -1.37
N LYS A 458 8.82 -5.51 -1.39
CA LYS A 458 9.85 -4.79 -0.63
C LYS A 458 10.61 -3.87 -1.58
N VAL A 459 10.66 -2.58 -1.27
CA VAL A 459 11.20 -1.54 -2.17
C VAL A 459 12.07 -0.57 -1.40
N VAL A 460 13.33 -0.39 -1.80
CA VAL A 460 14.20 0.66 -1.25
C VAL A 460 14.14 1.91 -2.14
N THR A 461 14.12 3.10 -1.56
CA THR A 461 14.26 4.36 -2.31
C THR A 461 15.69 4.91 -2.13
N ILE A 462 16.40 5.11 -3.25
CA ILE A 462 17.83 5.44 -3.28
C ILE A 462 18.03 6.84 -3.86
N PRO A 463 18.64 7.80 -3.13
CA PRO A 463 18.93 9.13 -3.66
C PRO A 463 19.97 9.08 -4.79
N ARG A 464 19.59 9.60 -5.98
CA ARG A 464 20.47 9.71 -7.15
C ARG A 464 21.40 10.91 -7.01
N GLU A 465 20.99 12.08 -7.51
CA GLU A 465 21.78 13.32 -7.40
C GLU A 465 21.38 14.18 -6.20
N SER A 466 20.13 14.07 -5.72
CA SER A 466 19.62 14.83 -4.58
C SER A 466 18.53 14.07 -3.83
N TRP A 467 18.20 14.52 -2.61
CA TRP A 467 17.07 14.00 -1.84
C TRP A 467 15.68 14.23 -2.47
N HIS A 468 15.60 14.98 -3.57
CA HIS A 468 14.38 15.19 -4.36
C HIS A 468 14.35 14.33 -5.64
N ASP A 469 15.40 13.53 -5.90
CA ASP A 469 15.48 12.61 -7.03
C ASP A 469 15.84 11.20 -6.52
N LEU A 470 14.79 10.42 -6.30
CA LEU A 470 14.87 9.07 -5.76
C LEU A 470 14.68 8.03 -6.89
N GLU A 471 15.48 6.98 -6.84
CA GLU A 471 15.30 5.74 -7.61
C GLU A 471 14.56 4.71 -6.74
N GLU A 472 13.45 4.17 -7.22
CA GLU A 472 12.79 3.03 -6.56
C GLU A 472 13.36 1.70 -7.04
N VAL A 473 13.79 0.85 -6.10
CA VAL A 473 14.38 -0.46 -6.39
C VAL A 473 13.60 -1.53 -5.67
N VAL A 474 12.74 -2.24 -6.43
CA VAL A 474 11.98 -3.38 -5.90
C VAL A 474 12.93 -4.54 -5.65
N LEU A 475 13.17 -4.88 -4.40
CA LEU A 475 14.10 -5.93 -3.98
C LEU A 475 13.44 -7.31 -4.12
N GLU A 476 12.23 -7.45 -3.59
CA GLU A 476 11.55 -8.73 -3.42
C GLU A 476 10.04 -8.57 -3.69
N GLU A 477 9.41 -9.58 -4.30
CA GLU A 477 7.95 -9.77 -4.36
C GLU A 477 7.62 -11.14 -3.73
N MET A 478 6.96 -11.15 -2.57
CA MET A 478 6.66 -12.39 -1.83
C MET A 478 5.15 -12.64 -1.77
N THR A 479 4.70 -13.85 -2.07
CA THR A 479 3.30 -14.26 -1.77
C THR A 479 3.19 -14.68 -0.30
N VAL A 480 2.33 -14.01 0.46
CA VAL A 480 2.24 -14.16 1.93
C VAL A 480 0.96 -14.86 2.41
N PHE A 481 0.03 -15.13 1.49
CA PHE A 481 -1.17 -15.94 1.73
C PHE A 481 -1.28 -17.07 0.70
N ARG A 482 -1.96 -18.16 1.10
CA ARG A 482 -2.06 -19.40 0.31
C ARG A 482 -2.85 -19.24 -0.99
N GLU A 483 -3.83 -18.36 -0.98
CA GLU A 483 -4.74 -18.08 -2.09
C GLU A 483 -4.80 -16.56 -2.29
N PRO A 484 -5.08 -16.05 -3.52
CA PRO A 484 -5.06 -14.62 -3.77
C PRO A 484 -6.17 -13.88 -3.02
N THR A 485 -5.80 -13.19 -1.94
CA THR A 485 -6.72 -12.41 -1.09
C THR A 485 -6.07 -11.11 -0.63
N PRO A 486 -6.79 -9.98 -0.60
CA PRO A 486 -6.23 -8.69 -0.21
C PRO A 486 -5.54 -8.71 1.15
N ILE A 487 -4.41 -8.01 1.24
CA ILE A 487 -3.81 -7.63 2.52
C ILE A 487 -4.59 -6.42 3.05
N THR A 488 -5.25 -6.59 4.19
CA THR A 488 -6.20 -5.63 4.78
C THR A 488 -5.67 -4.91 6.01
N ALA A 489 -4.63 -5.46 6.64
CA ALA A 489 -3.89 -4.83 7.73
C ALA A 489 -2.38 -5.12 7.57
N MET A 490 -1.54 -4.17 7.94
CA MET A 490 -0.08 -4.34 7.96
C MET A 490 0.53 -3.60 9.16
N GLU A 491 1.38 -4.27 9.94
CA GLU A 491 2.06 -3.69 11.10
C GLU A 491 3.55 -4.03 11.14
N LEU A 492 4.37 -3.07 11.59
CA LEU A 492 5.83 -3.10 11.54
C LEU A 492 6.44 -3.05 12.94
N SER A 493 7.04 -4.14 13.40
CA SER A 493 7.90 -4.12 14.59
C SER A 493 9.36 -3.97 14.17
N THR A 494 9.89 -2.75 14.25
CA THR A 494 11.33 -2.49 14.07
C THR A 494 12.16 -3.06 15.22
N LYS A 495 11.56 -3.28 16.41
CA LYS A 495 12.18 -3.91 17.58
C LYS A 495 12.38 -5.42 17.42
N GLN A 496 11.36 -6.13 16.92
CA GLN A 496 11.42 -7.58 16.64
C GLN A 496 11.96 -7.88 15.24
N GLN A 497 12.06 -6.86 14.38
CA GLN A 497 12.42 -6.96 12.96
C GLN A 497 11.50 -7.92 12.20
N GLN A 498 10.19 -7.77 12.46
CA GLN A 498 9.10 -8.55 11.87
C GLN A 498 8.06 -7.62 11.22
N LEU A 499 7.41 -8.11 10.17
CA LEU A 499 6.19 -7.57 9.59
C LEU A 499 5.03 -8.53 9.86
N TYR A 500 3.89 -7.99 10.28
CA TYR A 500 2.64 -8.72 10.50
C TYR A 500 1.59 -8.28 9.49
N LEU A 501 0.79 -9.23 9.00
CA LEU A 501 -0.03 -9.08 7.81
C LEU A 501 -1.41 -9.71 8.03
N GLY A 502 -2.48 -8.92 7.85
CA GLY A 502 -3.87 -9.37 7.98
C GLY A 502 -4.53 -9.59 6.63
N SER A 503 -5.45 -10.56 6.57
CA SER A 503 -6.38 -10.75 5.45
C SER A 503 -7.67 -11.43 5.92
N ALA A 504 -8.62 -11.61 5.01
CA ALA A 504 -9.81 -12.43 5.27
C ALA A 504 -9.51 -13.91 5.60
N LEU A 505 -8.30 -14.42 5.32
CA LEU A 505 -7.89 -15.81 5.57
C LEU A 505 -7.21 -16.04 6.93
N GLY A 506 -6.73 -14.98 7.59
CA GLY A 506 -5.92 -15.11 8.81
C GLY A 506 -4.79 -14.11 8.89
N VAL A 507 -3.73 -14.48 9.61
CA VAL A 507 -2.57 -13.62 9.92
C VAL A 507 -1.28 -14.29 9.47
N SER A 508 -0.42 -13.52 8.82
CA SER A 508 0.94 -13.93 8.42
C SER A 508 2.00 -13.05 9.08
N GLN A 509 3.13 -13.66 9.44
CA GLN A 509 4.32 -13.01 10.02
C GLN A 509 5.53 -13.33 9.15
N MET A 510 6.38 -12.35 8.83
CA MET A 510 7.66 -12.56 8.15
C MET A 510 8.75 -11.60 8.64
N SER A 511 10.01 -12.01 8.46
CA SER A 511 11.19 -11.15 8.70
C SER A 511 11.25 -9.96 7.74
N LEU A 512 11.87 -8.85 8.17
CA LEU A 512 12.19 -7.73 7.28
C LEU A 512 13.36 -8.04 6.32
N HIS A 513 14.19 -9.04 6.65
CA HIS A 513 15.40 -9.43 5.91
C HIS A 513 15.53 -10.94 5.70
N ARG A 514 16.09 -11.32 4.56
CA ARG A 514 16.28 -12.70 4.08
C ARG A 514 17.59 -12.81 3.29
N CYS A 515 18.70 -12.41 3.92
CA CYS A 515 19.95 -12.14 3.20
C CYS A 515 20.49 -13.40 2.48
N GLU A 516 20.23 -14.57 3.05
CA GLU A 516 20.54 -15.89 2.52
C GLU A 516 19.82 -16.24 1.20
N VAL A 517 18.66 -15.62 0.87
CA VAL A 517 17.98 -15.90 -0.41
C VAL A 517 18.71 -15.28 -1.59
N TYR A 518 19.39 -14.13 -1.42
CA TYR A 518 20.07 -13.44 -2.50
C TYR A 518 21.20 -14.27 -3.10
N GLY A 519 22.02 -14.94 -2.29
CA GLY A 519 23.19 -15.64 -2.79
C GLY A 519 24.14 -16.20 -1.73
N LYS A 520 25.15 -16.92 -2.21
CA LYS A 520 26.29 -17.42 -1.44
C LYS A 520 27.62 -16.79 -1.87
N ALA A 521 27.63 -15.94 -2.89
CA ALA A 521 28.79 -15.15 -3.30
C ALA A 521 28.65 -13.67 -2.94
N CYS A 522 29.79 -13.02 -2.69
CA CYS A 522 29.87 -11.58 -2.41
C CYS A 522 29.16 -10.72 -3.47
N ALA A 523 29.32 -11.06 -4.75
CA ALA A 523 28.69 -10.34 -5.85
C ALA A 523 27.16 -10.42 -5.83
N GLU A 524 26.60 -11.59 -5.54
CA GLU A 524 25.14 -11.80 -5.47
C GLU A 524 24.50 -10.98 -4.34
N CYS A 525 25.24 -10.82 -3.23
CA CYS A 525 24.87 -10.01 -2.07
C CYS A 525 24.99 -8.50 -2.36
N CYS A 526 26.08 -8.07 -3.00
CA CYS A 526 26.29 -6.67 -3.39
C CYS A 526 25.23 -6.19 -4.41
N LEU A 527 24.95 -7.00 -5.44
CA LEU A 527 23.89 -6.75 -6.42
C LEU A 527 22.47 -6.73 -5.82
N ALA A 528 22.29 -7.17 -4.56
CA ALA A 528 20.98 -7.10 -3.91
C ALA A 528 20.55 -5.65 -3.63
N ARG A 529 21.48 -4.75 -3.29
CA ARG A 529 21.19 -3.37 -2.86
C ARG A 529 20.15 -3.29 -1.72
N ASP A 530 20.12 -4.30 -0.85
CA ASP A 530 19.23 -4.40 0.31
C ASP A 530 19.89 -3.80 1.57
N PRO A 531 19.40 -2.69 2.15
CA PRO A 531 19.99 -2.06 3.33
C PRO A 531 20.14 -2.98 4.54
N TYR A 532 19.29 -4.01 4.67
CA TYR A 532 19.38 -4.96 5.78
C TYR A 532 20.49 -6.01 5.61
N CYS A 533 21.15 -6.11 4.45
CA CYS A 533 22.03 -7.22 4.09
C CYS A 533 23.40 -6.75 3.62
N ALA A 534 24.45 -7.46 4.03
CA ALA A 534 25.82 -7.21 3.62
C ALA A 534 26.61 -8.53 3.52
N TRP A 535 27.65 -8.55 2.69
CA TRP A 535 28.62 -9.64 2.75
C TRP A 535 29.50 -9.45 3.98
N ASP A 536 29.67 -10.48 4.82
CA ASP A 536 30.47 -10.38 6.06
C ASP A 536 31.90 -10.88 5.96
N GLY A 537 32.20 -11.62 4.88
CA GLY A 537 33.44 -12.34 4.66
C GLY A 537 33.20 -13.76 4.17
N ALA A 538 32.13 -14.41 4.62
CA ALA A 538 31.80 -15.81 4.33
C ALA A 538 30.39 -16.02 3.74
N GLU A 539 29.41 -15.20 4.11
CA GLU A 539 28.06 -15.29 3.55
C GLU A 539 27.35 -13.93 3.43
N CYS A 540 26.19 -13.91 2.76
CA CYS A 540 25.31 -12.75 2.72
C CYS A 540 24.45 -12.74 3.98
N SER A 541 24.87 -11.98 4.99
CA SER A 541 24.24 -11.95 6.31
C SER A 541 23.66 -10.59 6.65
N ARG A 542 22.99 -10.50 7.79
CA ARG A 542 22.33 -9.27 8.23
C ARG A 542 23.35 -8.16 8.53
N TYR A 543 23.12 -6.97 7.98
CA TYR A 543 23.88 -5.77 8.33
C TYR A 543 23.63 -5.33 9.79
N PHE A 544 24.72 -4.94 10.45
CA PHE A 544 24.72 -4.38 11.80
C PHE A 544 25.83 -3.33 11.89
N PRO A 545 25.59 -2.10 12.39
CA PRO A 545 26.66 -1.13 12.62
C PRO A 545 27.71 -1.67 13.62
N THR A 546 28.93 -1.99 13.15
CA THR A 546 30.02 -2.45 14.03
C THR A 546 31.37 -1.84 13.64
N ALA A 547 32.29 -1.75 14.61
CA ALA A 547 33.60 -1.12 14.42
C ALA A 547 34.62 -1.98 13.63
N LYS A 548 34.39 -3.29 13.46
CA LYS A 548 35.32 -4.22 12.78
C LYS A 548 35.01 -4.31 11.28
N ARG A 549 35.31 -3.25 10.53
CA ARG A 549 34.94 -3.10 9.11
C ARG A 549 35.63 -4.04 8.09
N ARG A 550 36.76 -4.65 8.44
CA ARG A 550 37.75 -5.17 7.44
C ARG A 550 37.33 -6.30 6.49
N THR A 551 36.18 -6.93 6.68
CA THR A 551 35.68 -8.01 5.79
C THR A 551 34.26 -7.74 5.27
N ARG A 552 33.64 -6.64 5.70
CA ARG A 552 32.26 -6.30 5.33
C ARG A 552 32.21 -5.48 4.06
N ARG A 553 31.22 -5.77 3.23
CA ARG A 553 31.00 -5.12 1.93
C ARG A 553 29.50 -4.91 1.72
N GLN A 554 29.09 -3.67 1.55
CA GLN A 554 27.73 -3.26 1.20
C GLN A 554 27.80 -2.04 0.28
N ASP A 555 27.07 -2.08 -0.83
CA ASP A 555 26.87 -0.93 -1.71
C ASP A 555 25.41 -0.90 -2.11
N ILE A 556 24.63 -0.06 -1.43
CA ILE A 556 23.22 0.14 -1.74
C ILE A 556 23.09 1.05 -2.97
N ARG A 557 23.87 2.13 -3.01
CA ARG A 557 23.66 3.22 -3.98
C ARG A 557 23.93 2.79 -5.41
N ASN A 558 25.04 2.11 -5.69
CA ASN A 558 25.40 1.63 -7.03
C ASN A 558 25.15 0.13 -7.16
N GLY A 559 25.56 -0.66 -6.15
CA GLY A 559 25.51 -2.12 -6.18
C GLY A 559 26.56 -2.71 -7.11
N ASP A 560 27.81 -2.23 -7.04
CA ASP A 560 28.94 -2.68 -7.88
C ASP A 560 29.80 -3.78 -7.22
N PRO A 561 29.76 -5.05 -7.70
CA PRO A 561 30.64 -6.09 -7.20
C PRO A 561 32.12 -5.91 -7.54
N LEU A 562 32.45 -5.15 -8.59
CA LEU A 562 33.82 -5.10 -9.13
C LEU A 562 34.74 -4.29 -8.22
N SER A 563 34.26 -3.20 -7.60
CA SER A 563 34.98 -2.48 -6.55
C SER A 563 34.87 -3.14 -5.17
N GLN A 564 33.72 -3.75 -4.86
CA GLN A 564 33.46 -4.30 -3.52
C GLN A 564 34.11 -5.67 -3.28
N CYS A 565 34.04 -6.59 -4.24
CA CYS A 565 34.38 -8.00 -4.04
C CYS A 565 35.76 -8.41 -4.60
N SER A 566 36.58 -7.45 -5.02
CA SER A 566 37.88 -7.65 -5.71
C SER A 566 38.78 -8.72 -5.09
N ASP A 567 38.89 -8.75 -3.74
CA ASP A 567 39.83 -9.63 -3.03
C ASP A 567 39.52 -11.13 -3.20
N LEU A 568 38.35 -11.50 -3.71
CA LEU A 568 37.94 -12.89 -3.93
C LEU A 568 38.37 -13.45 -5.30
N GLN A 569 38.86 -12.61 -6.22
CA GLN A 569 39.32 -13.03 -7.56
C GLN A 569 40.77 -13.56 -7.58
N HIS A 570 41.41 -13.71 -6.42
CA HIS A 570 42.78 -14.21 -6.29
C HIS A 570 42.88 -15.63 -5.70
N HIS A 571 41.77 -16.38 -5.66
CA HIS A 571 41.73 -17.76 -5.18
C HIS A 571 41.03 -18.73 -6.17
N ASP A 572 41.20 -18.50 -7.47
CA ASP A 572 40.80 -19.47 -8.52
C ASP A 572 41.69 -20.74 -8.55
N ASP A 573 42.84 -20.73 -7.86
CA ASP A 573 43.71 -21.90 -7.70
C ASP A 573 43.41 -22.68 -6.40
N VAL A 574 42.83 -23.88 -6.58
CA VAL A 574 42.73 -25.02 -5.64
C VAL A 574 41.80 -24.86 -4.42
N ASP A 575 40.70 -25.62 -4.46
CA ASP A 575 39.87 -26.11 -3.34
C ASP A 575 39.32 -25.10 -2.31
N GLY A 576 38.33 -24.31 -2.74
CA GLY A 576 37.18 -23.94 -1.89
C GLY A 576 36.83 -22.46 -1.79
N LEU A 577 35.56 -22.20 -1.42
CA LEU A 577 34.96 -20.88 -1.14
C LEU A 577 34.77 -19.92 -2.34
N GLY A 578 35.41 -20.18 -3.49
CA GLY A 578 34.85 -19.79 -4.79
C GLY A 578 33.59 -20.59 -5.09
N GLY A 579 32.54 -19.95 -5.61
CA GLY A 579 31.28 -20.62 -5.95
C GLY A 579 31.45 -21.56 -7.13
N SER A 580 31.53 -22.87 -6.87
CA SER A 580 31.65 -23.90 -7.92
C SER A 580 30.54 -23.77 -8.96
N VAL A 581 30.91 -23.41 -10.18
CA VAL A 581 29.98 -23.35 -11.32
C VAL A 581 29.46 -24.76 -11.58
N GLU A 582 28.14 -24.93 -11.61
CA GLU A 582 27.57 -26.26 -11.66
C GLU A 582 27.87 -26.93 -13.02
N ASP A 583 28.68 -28.00 -13.01
CA ASP A 583 28.98 -28.84 -14.17
C ASP A 583 27.97 -29.98 -14.26
N ARG A 584 27.09 -29.98 -15.28
CA ARG A 584 26.22 -31.12 -15.62
C ARG A 584 26.56 -31.67 -17.00
N SER A 585 26.39 -32.98 -17.19
CA SER A 585 26.42 -33.61 -18.52
C SER A 585 25.01 -33.98 -18.95
N VAL A 586 24.65 -33.66 -20.18
CA VAL A 586 23.32 -33.92 -20.77
C VAL A 586 23.45 -34.60 -22.12
N PHE A 587 22.54 -35.53 -22.40
CA PHE A 587 22.57 -36.35 -23.60
C PHE A 587 21.31 -36.10 -24.43
N GLY A 588 21.49 -35.81 -25.71
CA GLY A 588 20.40 -35.65 -26.68
C GLY A 588 20.58 -36.60 -27.87
N VAL A 589 19.50 -36.89 -28.59
CA VAL A 589 19.55 -37.74 -29.78
C VAL A 589 19.52 -36.85 -31.02
N GLU A 590 20.32 -37.18 -32.03
CA GLU A 590 20.30 -36.50 -33.33
C GLU A 590 18.86 -36.47 -33.91
N ASN A 591 18.45 -35.29 -34.39
CA ASN A 591 17.09 -34.90 -34.78
C ASN A 591 16.06 -34.70 -33.65
N SER A 592 16.36 -34.96 -32.37
CA SER A 592 15.45 -34.62 -31.26
C SER A 592 15.54 -33.14 -30.89
N SER A 593 14.51 -32.60 -30.25
CA SER A 593 14.64 -31.33 -29.51
C SER A 593 15.41 -31.54 -28.19
N MET A 594 16.00 -30.47 -27.67
CA MET A 594 16.65 -30.40 -26.36
C MET A 594 16.42 -29.01 -25.75
N PHE A 595 16.13 -28.96 -24.45
CA PHE A 595 16.06 -27.71 -23.69
C PHE A 595 17.17 -27.70 -22.63
N LEU A 596 18.11 -26.78 -22.79
CA LEU A 596 19.19 -26.53 -21.86
C LEU A 596 18.70 -25.52 -20.83
N GLU A 597 18.09 -26.03 -19.76
CA GLU A 597 17.56 -25.23 -18.65
C GLU A 597 18.67 -24.44 -17.96
N CYS A 598 18.47 -23.13 -17.79
CA CYS A 598 19.30 -22.25 -16.96
C CYS A 598 18.47 -21.00 -16.63
N SER A 599 18.24 -20.73 -15.35
CA SER A 599 17.48 -19.56 -14.90
C SER A 599 18.24 -18.82 -13.79
N PRO A 600 18.40 -17.48 -13.88
CA PRO A 600 18.99 -16.69 -12.81
C PRO A 600 17.99 -16.54 -11.66
N LYS A 601 18.49 -16.43 -10.42
CA LYS A 601 17.66 -16.00 -9.28
C LYS A 601 17.05 -14.62 -9.54
N SER A 602 17.87 -13.68 -10.01
CA SER A 602 17.42 -12.31 -10.29
C SER A 602 16.61 -12.24 -11.57
N GLN A 603 15.35 -11.79 -11.46
CA GLN A 603 14.47 -11.52 -12.60
C GLN A 603 14.91 -10.30 -13.44
N ARG A 604 15.94 -9.56 -12.98
CA ARG A 604 16.58 -8.45 -13.70
C ARG A 604 17.80 -8.87 -14.48
N ALA A 605 18.38 -10.04 -14.18
CA ALA A 605 19.56 -10.53 -14.89
C ALA A 605 19.16 -11.03 -16.28
N LEU A 606 19.97 -10.68 -17.29
CA LEU A 606 19.86 -11.24 -18.63
C LEU A 606 20.68 -12.52 -18.73
N ILE A 607 20.15 -13.53 -19.42
CA ILE A 607 20.87 -14.79 -19.67
C ILE A 607 21.69 -14.62 -20.95
N TYR A 608 22.96 -15.01 -20.88
CA TYR A 608 23.90 -15.05 -21.99
C TYR A 608 24.51 -16.44 -22.11
N TRP A 609 24.64 -16.96 -23.34
CA TRP A 609 25.11 -18.31 -23.61
C TRP A 609 26.31 -18.33 -24.55
N GLN A 610 27.30 -19.15 -24.23
CA GLN A 610 28.45 -19.43 -25.09
C GLN A 610 28.65 -20.93 -25.29
N LEU A 611 28.94 -21.35 -26.52
CA LEU A 611 29.32 -22.72 -26.86
C LEU A 611 30.85 -22.82 -27.02
N GLN A 612 31.46 -23.71 -26.26
CA GLN A 612 32.84 -24.18 -26.45
C GLN A 612 32.79 -25.56 -27.11
N LYS A 613 33.38 -25.70 -28.29
CA LYS A 613 33.30 -26.96 -29.08
C LYS A 613 34.39 -27.97 -28.66
N PRO A 614 34.18 -29.27 -28.88
CA PRO A 614 35.23 -30.27 -28.72
C PRO A 614 36.45 -29.89 -29.56
N ASN A 615 37.63 -29.87 -28.91
CA ASN A 615 38.91 -29.46 -29.51
C ASN A 615 38.98 -27.97 -29.94
N ASP A 616 38.13 -27.09 -29.41
CA ASP A 616 38.22 -25.63 -29.57
C ASP A 616 38.17 -24.96 -28.18
N ASP A 617 39.28 -24.33 -27.77
CA ASP A 617 39.34 -23.56 -26.52
C ASP A 617 38.54 -22.25 -26.59
N ARG A 618 38.20 -21.78 -27.80
CA ARG A 618 37.51 -20.51 -27.98
C ARG A 618 36.01 -20.66 -27.76
N LYS A 619 35.53 -20.08 -26.66
CA LYS A 619 34.09 -19.88 -26.43
C LYS A 619 33.49 -19.02 -27.56
N GLN A 620 32.40 -19.49 -28.16
CA GLN A 620 31.70 -18.83 -29.26
C GLN A 620 30.31 -18.40 -28.79
N GLU A 621 29.90 -17.17 -29.09
CA GLU A 621 28.52 -16.70 -28.84
C GLU A 621 27.50 -17.52 -29.65
N ILE A 622 26.39 -17.91 -29.01
CA ILE A 622 25.37 -18.71 -29.68
C ILE A 622 24.52 -17.83 -30.60
N LYS A 623 24.62 -18.10 -31.90
CA LYS A 623 23.76 -17.49 -32.91
C LYS A 623 22.34 -18.07 -32.79
N LEU A 624 21.38 -17.18 -32.53
CA LEU A 624 19.97 -17.53 -32.51
C LEU A 624 19.41 -17.57 -33.94
N ASP A 625 18.58 -18.58 -34.22
CA ASP A 625 17.94 -18.81 -35.51
C ASP A 625 16.61 -19.56 -35.32
N ASP A 626 15.92 -19.95 -36.41
CA ASP A 626 14.66 -20.72 -36.32
C ASP A 626 14.79 -22.11 -35.67
N ARG A 627 16.01 -22.58 -35.42
CA ARG A 627 16.32 -23.87 -34.76
C ARG A 627 16.76 -23.67 -33.30
N VAL A 628 17.45 -22.57 -32.98
CA VAL A 628 18.04 -22.29 -31.66
C VAL A 628 17.47 -20.99 -31.09
N LEU A 629 16.65 -21.12 -30.04
CA LEU A 629 15.95 -20.02 -29.39
C LEU A 629 16.38 -19.87 -27.93
N CYS A 630 16.68 -18.65 -27.49
CA CYS A 630 16.84 -18.34 -26.08
C CYS A 630 15.47 -18.01 -25.45
N THR A 631 15.27 -18.41 -24.20
CA THR A 631 14.11 -18.05 -23.38
C THR A 631 14.58 -17.54 -22.02
N ASP A 632 13.69 -16.90 -21.25
CA ASP A 632 13.96 -16.46 -19.87
C ASP A 632 14.27 -17.62 -18.88
N GLN A 633 14.28 -18.88 -19.35
CA GLN A 633 14.53 -20.09 -18.55
C GLN A 633 15.61 -21.02 -19.15
N GLY A 634 16.22 -20.67 -20.27
CA GLY A 634 17.27 -21.50 -20.90
C GLY A 634 17.37 -21.38 -22.41
N LEU A 635 18.02 -22.38 -23.06
CA LEU A 635 18.21 -22.44 -24.51
C LEU A 635 17.46 -23.64 -25.10
N LEU A 636 16.54 -23.39 -26.03
CA LEU A 636 15.81 -24.43 -26.78
C LEU A 636 16.50 -24.68 -28.13
N ILE A 637 17.00 -25.90 -28.32
CA ILE A 637 17.47 -26.41 -29.62
C ILE A 637 16.36 -27.32 -30.15
N ARG A 638 15.64 -26.87 -31.21
CA ARG A 638 14.48 -27.56 -31.77
C ARG A 638 14.81 -28.87 -32.48
N SER A 639 15.99 -28.96 -33.09
CA SER A 639 16.51 -30.18 -33.71
C SER A 639 18.03 -30.23 -33.54
N LEU A 640 18.52 -31.26 -32.85
CA LEU A 640 19.94 -31.50 -32.60
C LEU A 640 20.65 -32.06 -33.83
N ALA A 641 21.80 -31.48 -34.15
CA ALA A 641 22.78 -32.01 -35.09
C ALA A 641 24.07 -32.36 -34.34
N GLN A 642 24.88 -33.30 -34.87
CA GLN A 642 26.11 -33.72 -34.20
C GLN A 642 27.08 -32.54 -33.88
N SER A 643 27.02 -31.47 -34.66
CA SER A 643 27.77 -30.22 -34.50
C SER A 643 27.41 -29.36 -33.27
N ASP A 644 26.31 -29.69 -32.59
CA ASP A 644 25.89 -29.06 -31.32
C ASP A 644 26.56 -29.71 -30.10
N THR A 645 27.31 -30.80 -30.28
CA THR A 645 28.12 -31.40 -29.21
C THR A 645 29.13 -30.38 -28.68
N GLY A 646 29.20 -30.18 -27.35
CA GLY A 646 30.13 -29.25 -26.73
C GLY A 646 29.73 -28.80 -25.32
N ILE A 647 30.52 -27.90 -24.73
CA ILE A 647 30.27 -27.31 -23.41
C ILE A 647 29.56 -25.97 -23.58
N TYR A 648 28.32 -25.90 -23.15
CA TYR A 648 27.51 -24.69 -23.11
C TYR A 648 27.74 -23.99 -21.75
N HIS A 649 28.26 -22.77 -21.78
CA HIS A 649 28.44 -21.92 -20.60
C HIS A 649 27.24 -20.96 -20.53
N CYS A 650 26.44 -21.07 -19.46
CA CYS A 650 25.37 -20.13 -19.13
C CYS A 650 25.90 -19.05 -18.17
N GLN A 651 25.65 -17.79 -18.46
CA GLN A 651 26.05 -16.64 -17.66
C GLN A 651 24.86 -15.71 -17.42
N ALA A 652 24.78 -15.14 -16.22
CA ALA A 652 23.88 -14.05 -15.88
C ALA A 652 24.60 -12.71 -16.03
N VAL A 653 23.90 -11.70 -16.56
CA VAL A 653 24.39 -10.32 -16.61
C VAL A 653 23.43 -9.42 -15.85
N GLU A 654 23.88 -8.86 -14.72
CA GLU A 654 23.12 -7.94 -13.87
C GLU A 654 23.98 -6.72 -13.52
N HIS A 655 23.45 -5.51 -13.74
CA HIS A 655 24.16 -4.23 -13.57
C HIS A 655 25.54 -4.14 -14.28
N GLY A 656 25.75 -4.92 -15.35
CA GLY A 656 27.05 -5.00 -16.05
C GLY A 656 28.05 -5.98 -15.46
N PHE A 657 27.77 -6.56 -14.28
CA PHE A 657 28.51 -7.70 -13.74
C PHE A 657 28.09 -8.99 -14.47
N ILE A 658 29.05 -9.87 -14.76
CA ILE A 658 28.83 -11.15 -15.44
C ILE A 658 29.15 -12.30 -14.48
N GLN A 659 28.14 -13.09 -14.11
CA GLN A 659 28.27 -14.25 -13.23
C GLN A 659 28.10 -15.55 -14.04
N PRO A 660 29.04 -16.52 -13.99
CA PRO A 660 28.78 -17.86 -14.51
C PRO A 660 27.75 -18.59 -13.63
N LEU A 661 26.71 -19.17 -14.23
CA LEU A 661 25.68 -19.92 -13.52
C LEU A 661 25.90 -21.43 -13.60
N LEU A 662 26.08 -21.93 -14.82
CA LEU A 662 25.93 -23.36 -15.15
C LEU A 662 26.79 -23.69 -16.38
N ARG A 663 27.37 -24.89 -16.40
CA ARG A 663 28.12 -25.45 -17.53
C ARG A 663 27.52 -26.80 -17.90
N LEU A 664 27.02 -26.89 -19.13
CA LEU A 664 26.35 -28.08 -19.65
C LEU A 664 27.19 -28.73 -20.75
N ASN A 665 27.74 -29.90 -20.46
CA ASN A 665 28.39 -30.74 -21.46
C ASN A 665 27.32 -31.52 -22.24
N LEU A 666 26.92 -31.00 -23.41
CA LEU A 666 25.95 -31.63 -24.30
C LEU A 666 26.66 -32.64 -25.20
N GLN A 667 26.25 -33.90 -25.11
CA GLN A 667 26.64 -34.95 -26.05
C GLN A 667 25.45 -35.33 -26.94
N VAL A 668 25.61 -35.15 -28.25
CA VAL A 668 24.62 -35.61 -29.23
C VAL A 668 24.96 -37.04 -29.63
N ILE A 669 23.97 -37.92 -29.51
CA ILE A 669 24.04 -39.34 -29.88
C ILE A 669 23.51 -39.48 -31.31
N PRO A 670 24.32 -39.93 -32.29
CA PRO A 670 23.85 -40.18 -33.66
C PRO A 670 22.69 -41.18 -33.66
N THR A 671 21.63 -40.94 -34.45
CA THR A 671 20.41 -41.76 -34.40
C THR A 671 20.70 -43.25 -34.67
N GLN A 672 21.75 -43.53 -35.44
CA GLN A 672 22.14 -44.89 -35.86
C GLN A 672 22.82 -45.68 -34.72
N ARG A 673 23.39 -45.01 -33.71
CA ARG A 673 24.02 -45.65 -32.53
C ARG A 673 23.07 -45.85 -31.34
N LEU A 674 21.85 -45.32 -31.42
CA LEU A 674 20.86 -45.46 -30.34
C LEU A 674 20.53 -46.94 -30.06
N GLY A 675 20.58 -47.80 -31.08
CA GLY A 675 20.38 -49.26 -30.96
C GLY A 675 21.50 -50.01 -30.23
N ASP A 676 22.74 -49.50 -30.25
CA ASP A 676 23.89 -50.11 -29.58
C ASP A 676 23.95 -49.76 -28.09
N ILE A 677 23.40 -48.60 -27.73
CA ILE A 677 23.42 -48.03 -26.36
C ILE A 677 22.25 -48.56 -25.51
N LEU A 678 21.15 -49.00 -26.13
CA LEU A 678 19.98 -49.54 -25.45
C LEU A 678 20.06 -51.07 -25.34
N PRO A 679 20.28 -51.65 -24.14
CA PRO A 679 20.52 -53.08 -23.99
C PRO A 679 19.24 -53.91 -24.15
N GLY A 680 18.99 -54.49 -25.35
CA GLY A 680 17.77 -55.28 -25.52
C GLY A 680 17.45 -55.98 -26.85
N LEU A 681 18.39 -56.18 -27.78
CA LEU A 681 18.11 -56.85 -29.07
C LEU A 681 19.09 -57.99 -29.41
N PRO A 682 18.79 -59.25 -29.04
CA PRO A 682 19.36 -60.42 -29.69
C PRO A 682 18.88 -60.48 -31.14
N GLY A 683 19.80 -60.74 -32.08
CA GLY A 683 19.45 -61.04 -33.47
C GLY A 683 18.65 -62.34 -33.60
N ALA A 684 18.13 -62.60 -34.80
CA ALA A 684 17.26 -63.76 -35.06
C ALA A 684 18.01 -65.10 -34.88
N GLY A 685 17.85 -65.71 -33.71
CA GLY A 685 18.35 -67.05 -33.35
C GLY A 685 17.51 -67.62 -32.20
N GLY A 686 17.17 -68.90 -32.27
CA GLY A 686 16.19 -69.51 -31.36
C GLY A 686 16.74 -69.86 -29.97
N GLY A 687 15.96 -69.58 -28.92
CA GLY A 687 16.26 -70.00 -27.54
C GLY A 687 15.10 -69.65 -26.59
N VAL A 688 14.66 -70.61 -25.77
CA VAL A 688 13.50 -70.45 -24.86
C VAL A 688 13.97 -69.93 -23.49
N GLY A 689 13.38 -68.82 -23.00
CA GLY A 689 13.69 -68.32 -21.65
C GLY A 689 12.91 -67.06 -21.23
N HIS A 690 12.20 -67.15 -20.12
CA HIS A 690 11.30 -66.14 -19.53
C HIS A 690 11.80 -64.67 -19.44
N SER A 691 10.96 -63.70 -19.85
CA SER A 691 10.29 -62.76 -18.92
C SER A 691 9.45 -61.70 -19.67
N ALA A 692 8.11 -61.78 -19.54
CA ALA A 692 7.20 -60.95 -20.35
C ALA A 692 6.95 -59.52 -19.82
N LYS A 693 7.50 -59.12 -18.66
CA LYS A 693 7.08 -57.88 -17.96
C LYS A 693 7.80 -56.60 -18.40
N HIS A 694 9.03 -56.66 -18.93
CA HIS A 694 9.77 -55.45 -19.35
C HIS A 694 9.35 -54.88 -20.72
N ARG A 695 8.65 -55.64 -21.56
CA ARG A 695 8.33 -55.22 -22.95
C ARG A 695 7.20 -54.18 -23.09
N VAL A 696 6.42 -53.91 -22.04
CA VAL A 696 5.27 -52.99 -22.14
C VAL A 696 5.72 -51.52 -22.05
N TRP A 697 6.44 -51.16 -20.99
CA TRP A 697 6.89 -49.78 -20.71
C TRP A 697 7.68 -49.14 -21.87
N TYR A 698 8.56 -49.92 -22.51
CA TYR A 698 9.38 -49.45 -23.63
C TYR A 698 8.56 -49.04 -24.86
N ARG A 699 7.44 -49.72 -25.14
CA ARG A 699 6.60 -49.41 -26.30
C ARG A 699 5.84 -48.11 -26.14
N ASP A 700 5.39 -47.82 -24.91
CA ASP A 700 4.71 -46.57 -24.60
C ASP A 700 5.70 -45.39 -24.64
N PHE A 701 6.96 -45.58 -24.22
CA PHE A 701 8.00 -44.55 -24.31
C PHE A 701 8.39 -44.21 -25.77
N LEU A 702 8.55 -45.21 -26.64
CA LEU A 702 8.78 -44.95 -28.07
C LEU A 702 7.59 -44.23 -28.73
N SER A 703 6.35 -44.50 -28.30
CA SER A 703 5.17 -43.78 -28.79
C SER A 703 5.08 -42.29 -28.38
N LEU A 704 6.02 -41.81 -27.58
CA LEU A 704 6.17 -40.38 -27.23
C LEU A 704 7.30 -39.68 -28.02
N LEU A 705 8.17 -40.45 -28.67
CA LEU A 705 9.26 -39.95 -29.52
C LEU A 705 8.90 -39.92 -31.01
N ASP A 706 7.89 -40.72 -31.40
CA ASP A 706 7.39 -40.80 -32.78
C ASP A 706 6.42 -39.63 -33.05
N HIS A 707 6.94 -38.52 -33.61
CA HIS A 707 6.13 -37.36 -33.99
C HIS A 707 5.37 -37.63 -35.31
N PRO A 708 4.03 -37.52 -35.34
CA PRO A 708 3.31 -37.47 -36.61
C PRO A 708 3.65 -36.19 -37.37
N GLU A 709 3.47 -36.22 -38.69
CA GLU A 709 3.85 -35.13 -39.61
C GLU A 709 3.27 -33.76 -39.19
N LEU A 710 4.02 -32.69 -39.48
CA LEU A 710 3.90 -31.33 -38.91
C LEU A 710 2.53 -30.62 -39.07
N ASN A 711 1.55 -31.22 -39.74
CA ASN A 711 0.22 -30.67 -39.96
C ASN A 711 -0.78 -30.92 -38.81
N SER A 712 -0.42 -31.67 -37.74
CA SER A 712 -1.38 -32.05 -36.68
C SER A 712 -1.20 -31.38 -35.31
N VAL A 713 -0.34 -30.35 -35.17
CA VAL A 713 -0.05 -29.72 -33.87
C VAL A 713 -1.30 -29.09 -33.23
N GLU A 714 -2.09 -28.38 -34.02
CA GLU A 714 -3.36 -27.77 -33.57
C GLU A 714 -4.36 -28.83 -33.08
N GLU A 715 -4.45 -29.96 -33.79
CA GLU A 715 -5.29 -31.12 -33.41
C GLU A 715 -4.75 -31.91 -32.20
N PHE A 716 -3.48 -31.70 -31.81
CA PHE A 716 -2.91 -32.22 -30.57
C PHE A 716 -3.23 -31.31 -29.38
N CYS A 717 -2.99 -30.00 -29.51
CA CYS A 717 -3.34 -29.01 -28.50
C CYS A 717 -4.82 -29.07 -28.11
N ASP A 718 -5.72 -29.14 -29.10
CA ASP A 718 -7.17 -29.25 -28.89
C ASP A 718 -7.57 -30.59 -28.22
N ARG A 719 -6.77 -31.66 -28.39
CA ARG A 719 -6.92 -32.94 -27.68
C ARG A 719 -6.52 -32.85 -26.20
N VAL A 720 -5.44 -32.13 -25.89
CA VAL A 720 -4.98 -31.88 -24.52
C VAL A 720 -5.99 -30.99 -23.78
N TRP A 721 -6.45 -29.90 -24.39
CA TRP A 721 -7.45 -28.99 -23.80
C TRP A 721 -8.79 -29.69 -23.49
N LYS A 722 -9.18 -30.66 -24.33
CA LYS A 722 -10.37 -31.52 -24.10
C LYS A 722 -10.15 -32.59 -23.02
N LYS A 723 -8.91 -33.01 -22.74
CA LYS A 723 -8.58 -33.92 -21.62
C LYS A 723 -8.71 -33.19 -20.27
N GLU A 724 -8.16 -31.99 -20.13
CA GLU A 724 -8.28 -31.21 -18.88
C GLU A 724 -9.74 -30.93 -18.50
N ARG A 725 -10.55 -30.49 -19.47
CA ARG A 725 -11.99 -30.25 -19.27
C ARG A 725 -12.77 -31.50 -18.82
N LYS A 726 -12.26 -32.71 -19.09
CA LYS A 726 -12.80 -33.96 -18.53
C LYS A 726 -12.26 -34.25 -17.13
N GLN A 727 -10.97 -34.06 -16.86
CA GLN A 727 -10.41 -34.30 -15.53
C GLN A 727 -10.99 -33.35 -14.46
N LYS A 728 -11.27 -32.08 -14.81
CA LYS A 728 -11.99 -31.12 -13.95
C LYS A 728 -13.45 -31.51 -13.64
N ARG A 729 -13.99 -32.60 -14.22
CA ARG A 729 -15.32 -33.15 -13.91
C ARG A 729 -15.31 -34.47 -13.12
N VAL A 730 -14.13 -34.98 -12.71
CA VAL A 730 -13.98 -36.33 -12.12
C VAL A 730 -13.43 -36.31 -10.68
N LYS A 731 -13.08 -35.15 -10.13
CA LYS A 731 -12.66 -35.01 -8.72
C LYS A 731 -13.79 -34.52 -7.80
N THR A 732 -14.71 -35.44 -7.47
CA THR A 732 -15.47 -35.41 -6.22
C THR A 732 -15.17 -36.71 -5.48
N PRO A 733 -14.64 -36.68 -4.24
CA PRO A 733 -14.23 -37.90 -3.55
C PRO A 733 -15.44 -38.61 -2.94
N ASN A 734 -15.36 -39.94 -2.83
CA ASN A 734 -16.19 -40.69 -1.89
C ASN A 734 -15.34 -41.80 -1.25
N GLY A 735 -15.30 -41.83 0.08
CA GLY A 735 -14.49 -42.76 0.87
C GLY A 735 -15.11 -44.16 0.97
N ASN A 736 -14.32 -45.14 1.41
CA ASN A 736 -14.72 -46.55 1.40
C ASN A 736 -14.26 -47.27 2.69
N SER A 737 -15.21 -47.72 3.53
CA SER A 737 -14.92 -48.67 4.63
C SER A 737 -16.16 -49.40 5.17
N GLN A 738 -16.31 -50.65 4.72
CA GLN A 738 -16.75 -51.85 5.47
C GLN A 738 -17.98 -51.79 6.42
N GLY A 739 -18.97 -52.65 6.15
CA GLY A 739 -20.02 -53.03 7.11
C GLY A 739 -21.13 -53.91 6.48
N LYS A 740 -21.36 -55.09 7.04
CA LYS A 740 -22.48 -56.03 6.75
C LYS A 740 -23.23 -56.32 8.07
N PRO A 741 -24.46 -56.87 8.05
CA PRO A 741 -25.60 -56.56 7.18
C PRO A 741 -26.90 -56.41 8.04
N ASP A 742 -28.04 -56.06 7.44
CA ASP A 742 -29.30 -56.78 7.75
C ASP A 742 -30.41 -56.54 6.71
N ALA A 743 -31.52 -57.28 6.80
CA ALA A 743 -32.52 -57.39 5.72
C ALA A 743 -33.94 -56.89 6.08
N THR A 744 -34.65 -56.32 5.10
CA THR A 744 -36.08 -56.55 4.72
C THR A 744 -36.58 -55.45 3.74
N GLY A 745 -37.74 -55.64 3.08
CA GLY A 745 -38.53 -54.50 2.58
C GLY A 745 -38.66 -54.26 1.06
N SER A 746 -39.19 -55.24 0.32
CA SER A 746 -39.74 -55.16 -1.05
C SER A 746 -40.27 -53.79 -1.57
N SER A 747 -39.85 -53.35 -2.77
CA SER A 747 -40.73 -53.21 -3.97
C SER A 747 -40.03 -52.52 -5.18
N ASN A 748 -40.70 -52.46 -6.33
CA ASN A 748 -40.19 -52.15 -7.69
C ASN A 748 -41.36 -51.55 -8.53
N PRO A 749 -41.22 -51.05 -9.80
CA PRO A 749 -40.03 -50.78 -10.62
C PRO A 749 -40.10 -49.50 -11.56
N VAL A 750 -39.15 -49.38 -12.50
CA VAL A 750 -39.36 -49.10 -13.97
C VAL A 750 -39.21 -47.67 -14.61
N ILE A 751 -38.10 -47.54 -15.38
CA ILE A 751 -37.92 -46.95 -16.75
C ILE A 751 -37.50 -45.48 -17.01
N ARG A 752 -36.64 -45.37 -18.06
CA ARG A 752 -35.92 -44.23 -18.69
C ARG A 752 -36.74 -43.53 -19.80
N PRO A 753 -36.29 -42.36 -20.31
CA PRO A 753 -35.52 -42.34 -21.57
C PRO A 753 -34.26 -41.42 -21.56
N LYS A 754 -33.58 -41.30 -22.72
CA LYS A 754 -32.32 -40.55 -22.95
C LYS A 754 -32.56 -39.19 -23.65
N ALA A 755 -31.54 -38.33 -23.66
CA ALA A 755 -31.40 -37.20 -24.57
C ALA A 755 -30.06 -37.25 -25.35
N SER A 756 -29.96 -36.53 -26.47
CA SER A 756 -28.75 -36.41 -27.32
C SER A 756 -28.67 -35.01 -27.94
N ALA A 757 -27.44 -34.55 -28.24
CA ALA A 757 -27.13 -33.19 -28.69
C ALA A 757 -27.19 -33.01 -30.23
N PRO A 758 -27.04 -31.76 -30.70
CA PRO A 758 -26.14 -31.47 -31.83
C PRO A 758 -25.09 -30.38 -31.49
N ASN A 759 -24.27 -29.99 -32.47
CA ASN A 759 -23.11 -29.10 -32.31
C ASN A 759 -23.04 -28.00 -33.42
N ALA A 760 -22.08 -27.09 -33.34
CA ALA A 760 -22.11 -25.75 -33.95
C ALA A 760 -21.55 -25.57 -35.40
N GLN A 761 -21.51 -24.29 -35.84
CA GLN A 761 -20.90 -23.64 -37.04
C GLN A 761 -21.94 -23.03 -38.04
N LYS A 762 -21.69 -21.91 -38.76
CA LYS A 762 -20.44 -21.13 -38.99
C LYS A 762 -20.67 -19.64 -39.39
N GLN A 763 -19.71 -18.77 -39.01
CA GLN A 763 -19.18 -17.57 -39.73
C GLN A 763 -20.01 -16.32 -40.16
N GLN A 764 -19.34 -15.15 -39.97
CA GLN A 764 -19.10 -14.01 -40.90
C GLN A 764 -19.82 -12.63 -40.79
N ALA A 765 -18.98 -11.60 -41.01
CA ALA A 765 -19.24 -10.22 -41.47
C ALA A 765 -19.85 -9.17 -40.50
N SER A 766 -19.76 -7.89 -40.88
CA SER A 766 -19.87 -6.71 -40.00
C SER A 766 -20.79 -5.60 -40.62
N PRO A 767 -20.83 -4.32 -40.17
CA PRO A 767 -22.09 -3.63 -39.87
C PRO A 767 -22.55 -2.61 -40.93
N PRO A 768 -23.69 -1.94 -40.70
CA PRO A 768 -23.76 -0.50 -40.96
C PRO A 768 -24.41 0.34 -39.84
N GLN A 769 -24.39 1.67 -40.03
CA GLN A 769 -24.88 2.71 -39.13
C GLN A 769 -26.33 3.13 -39.45
N SER A 770 -27.02 3.83 -38.53
CA SER A 770 -27.83 5.02 -38.86
C SER A 770 -28.26 5.81 -37.60
N ARG A 771 -28.59 7.10 -37.79
CA ARG A 771 -29.20 8.00 -36.77
C ARG A 771 -30.63 8.44 -37.25
N PRO A 772 -31.16 9.66 -37.03
CA PRO A 772 -32.33 9.85 -36.15
C PRO A 772 -33.51 10.54 -36.84
N TRP A 773 -34.66 10.70 -36.17
CA TRP A 773 -35.72 11.63 -36.60
C TRP A 773 -36.42 12.37 -35.44
N LEU A 774 -37.15 13.43 -35.80
CA LEU A 774 -37.58 14.54 -34.95
C LEU A 774 -39.13 14.70 -34.88
N GLN A 775 -39.56 15.70 -34.09
CA GLN A 775 -40.95 16.05 -33.74
C GLN A 775 -41.83 16.46 -34.93
N ALA A 776 -43.16 16.28 -34.79
CA ALA A 776 -44.20 17.31 -35.03
C ALA A 776 -45.59 16.80 -34.59
N GLY A 777 -46.51 17.69 -34.17
CA GLY A 777 -47.94 17.37 -34.04
C GLY A 777 -48.68 18.00 -32.85
N ASP A 778 -49.43 19.08 -33.12
CA ASP A 778 -50.46 19.73 -32.30
C ASP A 778 -51.46 20.35 -33.32
N PRO A 779 -52.80 20.44 -33.09
CA PRO A 779 -53.34 21.62 -32.40
C PRO A 779 -54.78 21.51 -31.77
N THR A 780 -55.25 22.62 -31.19
CA THR A 780 -56.67 23.04 -30.94
C THR A 780 -57.52 22.28 -29.89
N ALA A 781 -58.58 22.85 -29.30
CA ALA A 781 -58.89 24.21 -28.78
C ALA A 781 -60.35 24.23 -28.25
N GLU A 782 -60.62 24.74 -27.03
CA GLU A 782 -61.91 25.41 -26.64
C GLU A 782 -61.92 25.85 -25.14
N GLU A 783 -62.78 26.82 -24.81
CA GLU A 783 -63.16 27.28 -23.45
C GLU A 783 -64.66 27.64 -23.48
N PRO A 784 -65.47 27.43 -22.41
CA PRO A 784 -66.00 28.62 -21.70
C PRO A 784 -66.44 28.47 -20.21
N ALA A 785 -66.28 29.58 -19.48
CA ALA A 785 -67.24 30.22 -18.56
C ALA A 785 -67.80 29.59 -17.23
N GLN A 786 -67.38 30.24 -16.11
CA GLN A 786 -68.20 30.91 -15.06
C GLN A 786 -69.20 30.20 -14.09
N SER A 787 -68.94 30.37 -12.79
CA SER A 787 -69.84 30.98 -11.74
C SER A 787 -68.98 31.26 -10.48
N GLN A 788 -68.98 32.41 -9.78
CA GLN A 788 -70.03 33.12 -8.99
C GLN A 788 -70.57 32.29 -7.80
N ASN A 789 -70.72 32.78 -6.55
CA ASN A 789 -70.45 34.06 -5.84
C ASN A 789 -70.18 33.73 -4.32
N THR A 790 -70.03 34.54 -3.26
CA THR A 790 -70.21 35.98 -2.87
C THR A 790 -69.29 36.24 -1.62
N GLN A 791 -68.74 37.43 -1.34
CA GLN A 791 -69.23 38.56 -0.48
C GLN A 791 -69.73 38.18 0.95
N LYS A 792 -69.49 38.93 2.05
CA LYS A 792 -69.22 40.38 2.37
C LYS A 792 -68.69 40.46 3.85
N ALA A 793 -68.20 41.55 4.50
CA ALA A 793 -67.88 42.96 4.19
C ALA A 793 -66.94 43.62 5.28
N GLN A 794 -66.31 44.77 4.97
CA GLN A 794 -66.26 46.10 5.67
C GLN A 794 -66.28 46.26 7.22
N SER A 795 -65.71 47.29 7.88
CA SER A 795 -64.83 48.44 7.49
C SER A 795 -64.41 49.36 8.68
N ASN A 796 -63.45 50.28 8.46
CA ASN A 796 -63.19 51.61 9.12
C ASN A 796 -62.41 51.70 10.45
N LEU A 797 -61.78 52.83 10.87
CA LEU A 797 -60.99 53.92 10.21
C LEU A 797 -60.46 54.92 11.30
N GLY A 798 -59.21 55.41 11.26
CA GLY A 798 -58.70 56.58 12.04
C GLY A 798 -57.18 56.50 12.39
N ILE A 799 -56.27 57.48 12.21
CA ILE A 799 -56.21 58.97 12.45
C ILE A 799 -55.76 59.29 13.90
N LEU A 800 -54.69 60.05 14.22
CA LEU A 800 -53.66 60.81 13.44
C LEU A 800 -52.39 61.14 14.31
N SER A 801 -51.35 61.76 13.71
CA SER A 801 -50.27 62.62 14.34
C SER A 801 -49.24 61.99 15.32
N SER A 802 -48.01 62.51 15.54
CA SER A 802 -47.19 63.52 14.82
C SER A 802 -45.72 63.61 15.33
N GLN A 803 -44.79 63.99 14.43
CA GLN A 803 -43.53 64.76 14.69
C GLN A 803 -42.36 64.16 15.52
N ALA A 804 -41.16 64.59 15.11
CA ALA A 804 -39.85 64.53 15.80
C ALA A 804 -39.30 66.00 15.85
N PRO A 805 -38.01 66.36 16.13
CA PRO A 805 -36.80 65.56 16.44
C PRO A 805 -35.81 66.20 17.48
N LYS A 806 -34.54 65.74 17.48
CA LYS A 806 -33.26 66.48 17.77
C LYS A 806 -32.70 66.68 19.21
N ASN A 807 -31.46 66.20 19.33
CA ASN A 807 -30.21 66.92 19.71
C ASN A 807 -29.54 66.81 21.10
N ASN A 808 -28.20 66.83 21.00
CA ASN A 808 -27.16 67.22 21.97
C ASN A 808 -26.95 66.33 23.22
N GLN A 809 -25.78 66.35 23.88
CA GLN A 809 -24.34 66.42 23.54
C GLN A 809 -23.59 66.75 24.84
N LYS A 810 -22.49 66.02 25.11
CA LYS A 810 -21.24 66.47 25.77
C LYS A 810 -21.16 66.78 27.29
N THR A 811 -19.96 66.45 27.82
CA THR A 811 -19.16 67.16 28.86
C THR A 811 -19.68 67.27 30.31
N GLN A 812 -18.83 67.33 31.35
CA GLN A 812 -17.47 66.78 31.60
C GLN A 812 -17.14 66.98 33.10
N ASN A 813 -16.19 66.20 33.64
CA ASN A 813 -15.29 66.49 34.78
C ASN A 813 -15.80 67.17 36.08
N GLY A 814 -15.42 66.62 37.24
CA GLY A 814 -14.94 67.48 38.35
C GLY A 814 -15.00 66.99 39.80
N GLN A 815 -13.82 66.61 40.35
CA GLN A 815 -13.36 66.89 41.74
C GLN A 815 -14.10 66.24 42.96
N LYS A 816 -13.52 66.15 44.18
CA LYS A 816 -12.13 65.82 44.65
C LYS A 816 -12.10 65.63 46.20
N GLY A 817 -11.37 64.62 46.72
CA GLY A 817 -11.01 64.47 48.16
C GLY A 817 -12.12 63.91 49.08
N GLN A 818 -11.91 63.47 50.33
CA GLN A 818 -10.74 63.25 51.23
C GLN A 818 -11.11 62.13 52.26
N GLY A 819 -10.29 61.57 53.17
CA GLY A 819 -8.85 61.67 53.50
C GLY A 819 -8.55 61.12 54.93
N GLY A 820 -7.33 60.61 55.19
CA GLY A 820 -6.86 60.01 56.48
C GLY A 820 -6.41 58.54 56.31
N LEU A 821 -5.23 58.03 56.71
CA LEU A 821 -4.31 58.18 57.88
C LEU A 821 -4.73 57.32 59.09
N ALA A 822 -3.87 56.49 59.72
CA ALA A 822 -2.49 56.05 59.43
C ALA A 822 -2.22 54.70 60.17
N GLY A 823 -1.12 53.95 60.00
CA GLY A 823 0.13 54.15 59.23
C GLY A 823 0.66 52.81 58.64
N SER A 824 1.92 52.37 58.81
CA SER A 824 3.06 52.96 59.56
C SER A 824 4.44 52.40 59.04
N GLN A 825 5.45 52.31 59.92
CA GLN A 825 6.88 52.02 59.71
C GLN A 825 7.28 50.57 60.12
N VAL A 826 8.41 49.94 59.76
CA VAL A 826 9.65 50.28 59.00
C VAL A 826 10.36 48.94 58.61
N ALA A 827 11.39 48.83 57.75
CA ALA A 827 11.72 49.33 56.41
C ALA A 827 13.11 48.79 55.99
N GLY A 828 13.38 48.51 54.70
CA GLY A 828 14.74 48.19 54.21
C GLY A 828 14.80 47.78 52.73
N GLY A 829 15.91 48.13 52.03
CA GLY A 829 16.27 47.51 50.74
C GLY A 829 16.19 48.33 49.43
N SER A 830 16.98 49.41 49.32
CA SER A 830 17.67 49.91 48.10
C SER A 830 16.94 50.23 46.76
N ARG A 831 17.34 51.36 46.16
CA ARG A 831 17.08 51.83 44.78
C ARG A 831 18.01 51.09 43.76
N ALA A 832 17.99 51.26 42.42
CA ALA A 832 17.40 52.30 41.56
C ALA A 832 17.25 51.89 40.07
N SER A 833 16.40 52.64 39.35
CA SER A 833 16.49 53.10 37.93
C SER A 833 16.69 52.13 36.76
N SER A 834 15.92 52.41 35.70
CA SER A 834 16.03 51.87 34.34
C SER A 834 17.21 52.42 33.53
N GLN A 835 17.65 51.66 32.51
CA GLN A 835 18.19 52.17 31.24
C GLN A 835 18.24 51.07 30.14
N HIS A 836 18.56 51.45 28.90
CA HIS A 836 18.84 50.58 27.73
C HIS A 836 17.69 49.81 27.05
N ALA A 837 16.70 50.55 26.55
CA ALA A 837 16.33 50.37 25.15
C ALA A 837 17.35 51.11 24.24
N ASN A 838 17.39 50.77 22.94
CA ASN A 838 18.28 51.33 21.88
C ASN A 838 19.73 50.82 21.81
N LYS A 839 19.90 49.64 21.18
CA LYS A 839 21.05 49.31 20.31
C LYS A 839 20.57 48.35 19.19
N TRP A 840 21.41 48.12 18.18
CA TRP A 840 21.21 47.25 16.98
C TRP A 840 20.61 47.83 15.69
N ARG A 841 20.07 49.07 15.64
CA ARG A 841 19.87 49.78 14.36
C ARG A 841 21.03 50.73 14.02
N ARG A 842 22.18 50.16 13.57
CA ARG A 842 23.25 50.75 12.72
C ARG A 842 24.59 50.01 12.92
N MET A 843 24.88 48.99 12.09
CA MET A 843 26.27 48.64 11.72
C MET A 843 26.40 47.78 10.44
N GLN A 844 25.52 47.96 9.45
CA GLN A 844 25.72 47.41 8.10
C GLN A 844 26.14 48.54 7.14
N GLU A 845 27.43 48.88 7.13
CA GLU A 845 28.14 49.52 6.00
C GLU A 845 29.65 49.66 6.31
N ASN A 846 30.52 49.50 5.30
CA ASN A 846 32.00 49.52 5.29
C ASN A 846 32.69 48.20 5.75
N LYS A 847 33.33 47.39 4.87
CA LYS A 847 34.46 47.73 3.98
C LYS A 847 34.65 46.71 2.84
N LYS A 848 35.30 47.12 1.74
CA LYS A 848 35.75 46.24 0.64
C LYS A 848 37.20 45.75 0.83
N GLY A 849 37.41 44.43 0.75
CA GLY A 849 38.50 43.73 0.05
C GLY A 849 39.98 43.86 0.46
N ARG A 850 40.64 42.71 0.70
CA ARG A 850 41.86 42.29 -0.04
C ARG A 850 42.19 40.79 0.16
N ASN A 851 43.01 40.23 -0.72
CA ASN A 851 43.23 38.79 -0.91
C ASN A 851 44.22 38.16 0.10
N ARG A 852 44.01 36.88 0.44
CA ARG A 852 45.07 35.84 0.34
C ARG A 852 44.48 34.42 0.22
N ARG A 853 45.27 33.48 -0.32
CA ARG A 853 44.92 32.05 -0.45
C ARG A 853 45.48 31.24 0.73
N THR A 854 44.75 30.22 1.16
CA THR A 854 45.25 28.86 1.50
C THR A 854 44.07 27.88 1.55
N HIS A 855 44.33 26.59 1.27
CA HIS A 855 43.38 25.50 1.56
C HIS A 855 43.49 25.08 3.02
N GLU A 856 42.38 24.69 3.65
CA GLU A 856 42.32 23.51 4.53
C GLU A 856 40.86 23.07 4.76
N LEU A 857 40.64 21.81 5.15
CA LEU A 857 39.31 21.24 5.38
C LEU A 857 38.94 21.33 6.87
N GLN A 858 37.68 21.68 7.20
CA GLN A 858 36.87 20.95 8.19
C GLN A 858 35.41 21.43 8.32
N ARG A 859 34.50 20.44 8.45
CA ARG A 859 33.21 20.43 9.19
C ARG A 859 32.13 21.50 8.87
N PRO A 860 30.93 21.11 8.40
CA PRO A 860 29.75 21.99 8.42
C PRO A 860 29.18 22.13 9.86
N PRO A 861 28.71 23.32 10.26
CA PRO A 861 28.05 23.54 11.55
C PRO A 861 26.55 23.22 11.52
N ARG A 862 25.94 23.07 12.70
CA ARG A 862 24.48 23.01 12.88
C ARG A 862 23.85 24.37 12.53
N SER A 863 22.72 24.37 11.84
CA SER A 863 21.86 25.55 11.70
C SER A 863 21.06 25.82 12.98
N VAL A 864 20.74 27.09 13.20
CA VAL A 864 19.82 27.61 14.22
C VAL A 864 18.45 27.80 13.58
#